data_AF-A0A2W7BA72-F1
#
_entry.id   AF-A0A2W7BA72-F1
#
_cell.length_a   1.000
_cell.length_b   1.000
_cell.length_c   1.000
_cell.angle_alpha   90.00
_cell.angle_beta   90.00
_cell.angle_gamma   90.00
#
_symmetry.space_group_name_H-M   'P 1'
#
loop_
_entity.id
_entity.type
_entity.pdbx_description
1 polymer ?
#
loop_
_entity_poly.entity_id
_entity_poly.type
_entity_poly.pdbx_seq_one_letter_code
_entity_poly.pdbx_strand_id
1 'polypeptide(L)'
;MYRFQLKAPTQDGEMIGVVGSISKFGSWDFKKYLLLQTSADRYPFWWVDVEIDPISLPNSKDKIEYKYVRIDASGKAQWECEKETNRWVPIEIEHIGSKTSTIIVDDLAFGNAHPFPYGYLENTIASEPEAKPETYSQNGLKVLVIGSSVAMGCSAWLLKGWANQLGQTLKEKFGHQLINRSQLGANVSSTIERFASVVVPEKPDLVIISLSLGNEGLAYCRPHDRRAVQRRYESGLQQLIKMTQDLGAVPVIGGLYPNGDYNPEHNWLLRDTHHRMLRWGVPILDWLDALDDGDGGWKSGISLDVAHPNTAGHKLMFEAIDLNMFKIDREQRSQFLHLRSTNSSTAEISIYDDKYGFQVFANPECQTLRIINNSEYAYNITPTWKELQEALKRKADLTFGTAYVAKNDELGILPLLSVGFNGSIDNTVEIPIGIDLQYCSALKLFAPQNAEILYYDGHLGILKEGDRKIRIINESDEEYNIHPMWREIRSALAAMPSGVYHDPANPEAAFRTMMIAQNGLESRVKAPGKSTMLLQYKCKLSEINRIAILPLGDRCAARMLLYKMEYDGPAFPFDLTRSTNLGDVADIVVNDFNDMCNPAYLHYNSEERRIYHSKWSGLSFAHEVEDSEDPISDMQPIFERMRTRYSARVKRFLYTLGHADELLFVRTGVTNRDYVVDLIEKLKFKCKDKPFRVLLISQQISDEFVDIPYLFHCNLHFSPDGMYDSQEYWMECTKTMREILKSLGISSQNLFWCPPNP
;
A
#
# COMPACT_ATOMS: atom_id res chain seq x y z
N MET A 1 -37.60 11.87 -26.68
CA MET A 1 -36.68 11.56 -27.81
C MET A 1 -35.65 10.55 -27.32
N TYR A 2 -35.19 9.61 -28.16
CA TYR A 2 -34.12 8.66 -27.85
C TYR A 2 -32.92 8.90 -28.77
N ARG A 3 -31.70 8.94 -28.25
CA ARG A 3 -30.45 8.91 -29.02
C ARG A 3 -29.83 7.54 -28.89
N PHE A 4 -29.75 6.80 -29.98
CA PHE A 4 -29.02 5.53 -30.03
C PHE A 4 -27.58 5.82 -30.44
N GLN A 5 -26.60 5.34 -29.66
CA GLN A 5 -25.19 5.65 -29.90
C GLN A 5 -24.25 4.50 -29.55
N LEU A 6 -23.13 4.42 -30.25
CA LEU A 6 -22.08 3.42 -30.04
C LEU A 6 -20.72 3.89 -30.59
N LYS A 7 -19.65 3.24 -30.14
CA LYS A 7 -18.30 3.31 -30.73
C LYS A 7 -18.13 2.23 -31.79
N ALA A 8 -17.84 2.64 -33.01
CA ALA A 8 -17.59 1.74 -34.13
C ALA A 8 -16.49 2.31 -35.04
N PRO A 9 -15.25 1.79 -34.95
CA PRO A 9 -14.24 2.09 -35.95
C PRO A 9 -14.71 1.58 -37.33
N THR A 10 -14.49 2.38 -38.36
CA THR A 10 -14.88 2.14 -39.75
C THR A 10 -13.70 2.43 -40.69
N GLN A 11 -13.68 1.78 -41.86
CA GLN A 11 -12.79 2.10 -42.98
C GLN A 11 -13.42 3.15 -43.90
N ASP A 12 -12.63 3.67 -44.84
CA ASP A 12 -13.11 4.63 -45.85
C ASP A 12 -14.30 4.05 -46.63
N GLY A 13 -15.42 4.76 -46.62
CA GLY A 13 -16.66 4.36 -47.28
C GLY A 13 -17.56 3.42 -46.48
N GLU A 14 -17.16 2.98 -45.28
CA GLU A 14 -18.03 2.22 -44.39
C GLU A 14 -18.97 3.14 -43.59
N MET A 15 -20.16 2.63 -43.27
CA MET A 15 -21.19 3.33 -42.49
C MET A 15 -21.82 2.42 -41.44
N ILE A 16 -22.44 3.01 -40.42
CA ILE A 16 -23.21 2.28 -39.41
C ILE A 16 -24.69 2.61 -39.52
N GLY A 17 -25.54 1.59 -39.52
CA GLY A 17 -26.99 1.72 -39.49
C GLY A 17 -27.60 0.95 -38.31
N VAL A 18 -28.84 1.28 -37.95
CA VAL A 18 -29.66 0.54 -36.99
C VAL A 18 -30.91 -0.02 -37.67
N VAL A 19 -31.22 -1.29 -37.36
CA VAL A 19 -32.38 -2.03 -37.89
C VAL A 19 -33.11 -2.67 -36.71
N GLY A 20 -34.44 -2.70 -36.71
CA GLY A 20 -35.18 -3.12 -35.53
C GLY A 20 -36.69 -3.20 -35.68
N SER A 21 -37.38 -3.38 -34.56
CA SER A 21 -38.79 -3.77 -34.49
C SER A 21 -39.78 -2.66 -34.85
N ILE A 22 -39.39 -1.40 -34.78
CA ILE A 22 -40.24 -0.24 -35.09
C ILE A 22 -40.11 0.17 -36.55
N SER A 23 -41.14 0.83 -37.10
CA SER A 23 -41.16 1.30 -38.50
C SER A 23 -39.98 2.22 -38.85
N LYS A 24 -39.56 3.08 -37.91
CA LYS A 24 -38.38 3.95 -38.07
C LYS A 24 -37.06 3.19 -38.17
N PHE A 25 -37.00 1.95 -37.69
CA PHE A 25 -35.87 1.04 -37.84
C PHE A 25 -36.09 -0.02 -38.92
N GLY A 26 -37.04 0.21 -39.84
CA GLY A 26 -37.25 -0.64 -41.00
C GLY A 26 -38.02 -1.93 -40.74
N SER A 27 -38.55 -2.17 -39.53
CA SER A 27 -39.29 -3.40 -39.17
C SER A 27 -38.52 -4.68 -39.54
N TRP A 28 -37.23 -4.74 -39.17
CA TRP A 28 -36.28 -5.81 -39.49
C TRP A 28 -35.89 -5.97 -40.97
N ASP A 29 -36.34 -5.10 -41.87
CA ASP A 29 -35.85 -5.03 -43.25
C ASP A 29 -34.54 -4.23 -43.29
N PHE A 30 -33.41 -4.93 -43.44
CA PHE A 30 -32.10 -4.27 -43.45
C PHE A 30 -31.97 -3.25 -44.58
N LYS A 31 -32.71 -3.35 -45.70
CA LYS A 31 -32.65 -2.35 -46.77
C LYS A 31 -33.23 -0.99 -46.34
N LYS A 32 -33.92 -0.97 -45.20
CA LYS A 32 -34.52 0.22 -44.57
C LYS A 32 -33.81 0.58 -43.27
N TYR A 33 -32.52 0.23 -43.14
CA TYR A 33 -31.71 0.63 -41.98
C TYR A 33 -31.77 2.16 -41.81
N LEU A 34 -31.80 2.60 -40.56
CA LEU A 34 -31.65 4.01 -40.24
C LEU A 34 -30.16 4.32 -40.09
N LEU A 35 -29.64 5.20 -40.93
CA LEU A 35 -28.22 5.57 -40.94
C LEU A 35 -27.86 6.37 -39.68
N LEU A 36 -26.76 5.99 -39.01
CA LEU A 36 -26.17 6.78 -37.94
C LEU A 36 -25.20 7.82 -38.52
N GLN A 37 -25.07 8.93 -37.81
CA GLN A 37 -24.13 10.01 -38.13
C GLN A 37 -22.91 9.96 -37.21
N THR A 38 -21.80 10.50 -37.70
CA THR A 38 -20.54 10.73 -36.95
C THR A 38 -19.96 12.10 -37.32
N SER A 39 -18.94 12.55 -36.59
CA SER A 39 -18.20 13.79 -36.89
C SER A 39 -16.72 13.61 -36.58
N ALA A 40 -15.85 14.38 -37.24
CA ALA A 40 -14.40 14.22 -37.12
C ALA A 40 -13.87 14.38 -35.68
N ASP A 41 -14.52 15.24 -34.89
CA ASP A 41 -14.21 15.49 -33.47
C ASP A 41 -14.76 14.40 -32.52
N ARG A 42 -15.69 13.57 -32.98
CA ARG A 42 -16.31 12.50 -32.18
C ARG A 42 -15.98 11.10 -32.65
N TYR A 43 -15.42 10.94 -33.84
CA TYR A 43 -15.02 9.63 -34.38
C TYR A 43 -14.11 8.87 -33.37
N PRO A 44 -14.35 7.57 -33.09
CA PRO A 44 -15.22 6.62 -33.78
C PRO A 44 -16.64 6.50 -33.22
N PHE A 45 -17.21 7.58 -32.69
CA PHE A 45 -18.55 7.57 -32.13
C PHE A 45 -19.64 7.84 -33.18
N TRP A 46 -20.69 7.02 -33.17
CA TRP A 46 -21.83 7.09 -34.08
C TRP A 46 -23.11 7.23 -33.29
N TRP A 47 -24.06 8.05 -33.77
CA TRP A 47 -25.34 8.24 -33.10
C TRP A 47 -26.49 8.55 -34.07
N VAL A 48 -27.73 8.37 -33.60
CA VAL A 48 -28.95 8.85 -34.29
C VAL A 48 -30.03 9.20 -33.28
N ASP A 49 -30.76 10.29 -33.54
CA ASP A 49 -31.89 10.74 -32.72
C ASP A 49 -33.20 10.24 -33.33
N VAL A 50 -34.02 9.61 -32.49
CA VAL A 50 -35.24 8.92 -32.86
C VAL A 50 -36.37 9.37 -31.93
N GLU A 51 -37.38 10.00 -32.51
CA GLU A 51 -38.63 10.25 -31.81
C GLU A 51 -39.49 8.99 -31.81
N ILE A 52 -39.79 8.46 -30.64
CA ILE A 52 -40.64 7.27 -30.48
C ILE A 52 -42.09 7.73 -30.40
N ASP A 53 -42.94 7.27 -31.31
CA ASP A 53 -44.38 7.53 -31.28
C ASP A 53 -45.09 6.35 -30.59
N PRO A 54 -45.80 6.57 -29.45
CA PRO A 54 -46.49 5.52 -28.72
C PRO A 54 -47.50 4.74 -29.57
N ILE A 55 -48.12 5.39 -30.56
CA ILE A 55 -49.18 4.81 -31.40
C ILE A 55 -48.58 3.84 -32.42
N SER A 56 -47.30 4.05 -32.79
CA SER A 56 -46.56 3.22 -33.74
C SER A 56 -45.91 1.98 -33.10
N LEU A 57 -46.07 1.81 -31.78
CA LEU A 57 -45.48 0.71 -31.05
C LEU A 57 -46.23 -0.61 -31.35
N PRO A 58 -45.52 -1.75 -31.45
CA PRO A 58 -46.17 -3.04 -31.56
C PRO A 58 -47.06 -3.29 -30.33
N ASN A 59 -48.33 -3.67 -30.54
CA ASN A 59 -49.39 -3.85 -29.51
C ASN A 59 -49.14 -4.93 -28.44
N SER A 60 -47.88 -5.30 -28.12
CA SER A 60 -47.57 -6.31 -27.11
C SER A 60 -46.17 -6.25 -26.49
N LYS A 61 -45.34 -5.24 -26.77
CA LYS A 61 -43.97 -5.17 -26.23
C LYS A 61 -43.67 -3.82 -25.55
N ASP A 62 -43.40 -3.87 -24.25
CA ASP A 62 -42.89 -2.74 -23.44
C ASP A 62 -41.43 -2.35 -23.77
N LYS A 63 -40.91 -2.81 -24.92
CA LYS A 63 -39.52 -2.64 -25.35
C LYS A 63 -39.38 -2.50 -26.86
N ILE A 64 -38.37 -1.74 -27.28
CA ILE A 64 -37.91 -1.63 -28.67
C ILE A 64 -36.74 -2.58 -28.84
N GLU A 65 -36.77 -3.44 -29.86
CA GLU A 65 -35.69 -4.37 -30.17
C GLU A 65 -34.97 -3.92 -31.45
N TYR A 66 -33.65 -4.03 -31.48
CA TYR A 66 -32.83 -3.55 -32.60
C TYR A 66 -31.46 -4.25 -32.68
N LYS A 67 -30.76 -4.03 -33.77
CA LYS A 67 -29.37 -4.41 -34.01
C LYS A 67 -28.67 -3.35 -34.87
N TYR A 68 -27.36 -3.22 -34.67
CA TYR A 68 -26.51 -2.43 -35.58
C TYR A 68 -26.03 -3.26 -36.77
N VAL A 69 -25.85 -2.58 -37.90
CA VAL A 69 -25.29 -3.11 -39.13
C VAL A 69 -24.20 -2.17 -39.63
N ARG A 70 -23.04 -2.73 -39.98
CA ARG A 70 -22.00 -2.04 -40.73
C ARG A 70 -22.22 -2.28 -42.22
N ILE A 71 -22.25 -1.22 -43.00
CA ILE A 71 -22.40 -1.28 -44.45
C ILE A 71 -21.05 -0.93 -45.06
N ASP A 72 -20.49 -1.83 -45.87
CA ASP A 72 -19.23 -1.56 -46.57
C ASP A 72 -19.44 -0.68 -47.82
N ALA A 73 -18.33 -0.25 -48.44
CA ALA A 73 -18.35 0.58 -49.64
C ALA A 73 -19.07 -0.07 -50.85
N SER A 74 -19.26 -1.39 -50.85
CA SER A 74 -20.02 -2.13 -51.87
C SER A 74 -21.52 -2.25 -51.55
N GLY A 75 -21.95 -1.76 -50.39
CA GLY A 75 -23.32 -1.85 -49.89
C GLY A 75 -23.64 -3.18 -49.18
N LYS A 76 -22.63 -4.01 -48.88
CA LYS A 76 -22.84 -5.28 -48.17
C LYS A 76 -22.95 -5.02 -46.66
N ALA A 77 -23.95 -5.64 -46.05
CA ALA A 77 -24.24 -5.55 -44.62
C ALA A 77 -23.47 -6.60 -43.82
N GLN A 78 -22.79 -6.15 -42.76
CA GLN A 78 -22.24 -6.96 -41.68
C GLN A 78 -23.00 -6.62 -40.39
N TRP A 79 -23.74 -7.57 -39.85
CA TRP A 79 -24.43 -7.41 -38.58
C TRP A 79 -23.43 -7.36 -37.42
N GLU A 80 -23.77 -6.62 -36.36
CA GLU A 80 -22.90 -6.50 -35.19
C GLU A 80 -22.58 -7.85 -34.53
N CYS A 81 -23.54 -8.76 -34.46
CA CYS A 81 -23.32 -10.12 -33.96
C CYS A 81 -24.21 -11.13 -34.70
N GLU A 82 -23.66 -12.34 -34.86
CA GLU A 82 -24.35 -13.49 -35.44
C GLU A 82 -25.29 -14.18 -34.44
N LYS A 83 -25.25 -13.80 -33.15
CA LYS A 83 -26.13 -14.35 -32.11
C LYS A 83 -27.59 -13.98 -32.39
N GLU A 84 -28.52 -14.87 -32.05
CA GLU A 84 -29.95 -14.64 -32.23
C GLU A 84 -30.53 -13.52 -31.33
N THR A 85 -29.81 -13.13 -30.26
CA THR A 85 -30.30 -12.11 -29.32
C THR A 85 -30.19 -10.70 -29.90
N ASN A 86 -31.32 -9.98 -29.90
CA ASN A 86 -31.41 -8.57 -30.26
C ASN A 86 -31.04 -7.68 -29.07
N ARG A 87 -30.51 -6.48 -29.35
CA ARG A 87 -30.48 -5.41 -28.36
C ARG A 87 -31.91 -4.98 -28.07
N TRP A 88 -32.13 -4.41 -26.89
CA TRP A 88 -33.45 -3.92 -26.52
C TRP A 88 -33.36 -2.75 -25.55
N VAL A 89 -34.32 -1.85 -25.60
CA VAL A 89 -34.52 -0.79 -24.59
C VAL A 89 -35.98 -0.75 -24.15
N PRO A 90 -36.26 -0.48 -22.86
CA PRO A 90 -37.63 -0.27 -22.42
C PRO A 90 -38.19 1.04 -22.95
N ILE A 91 -39.51 1.08 -23.06
CA ILE A 91 -40.27 2.24 -23.53
C ILE A 91 -40.65 3.08 -22.32
N GLU A 92 -40.04 4.25 -22.17
CA GLU A 92 -40.25 5.17 -21.06
C GLU A 92 -41.35 6.16 -21.44
N ILE A 93 -42.60 5.75 -21.30
CA ILE A 93 -43.79 6.51 -21.74
C ILE A 93 -43.78 7.94 -21.17
N GLU A 94 -43.35 8.10 -19.91
CA GLU A 94 -43.23 9.38 -19.21
C GLU A 94 -42.22 10.36 -19.86
N HIS A 95 -41.31 9.85 -20.69
CA HIS A 95 -40.29 10.62 -21.41
C HIS A 95 -40.56 10.72 -22.92
N ILE A 96 -41.62 10.09 -23.42
CA ILE A 96 -42.05 10.24 -24.81
C ILE A 96 -42.71 11.60 -24.99
N GLY A 97 -42.28 12.36 -26.01
CA GLY A 97 -42.73 13.74 -26.23
C GLY A 97 -42.17 14.79 -25.26
N SER A 98 -41.36 14.39 -24.28
CA SER A 98 -40.64 15.32 -23.41
C SER A 98 -39.71 16.22 -24.25
N LYS A 99 -39.88 17.54 -24.09
CA LYS A 99 -39.04 18.57 -24.72
C LYS A 99 -37.82 18.95 -23.86
N THR A 100 -37.67 18.38 -22.66
CA THR A 100 -36.68 18.81 -21.66
C THR A 100 -35.41 17.99 -21.67
N SER A 101 -35.45 16.71 -22.08
CA SER A 101 -34.25 15.88 -22.22
C SER A 101 -34.43 14.72 -23.19
N THR A 102 -33.32 14.35 -23.84
CA THR A 102 -33.18 13.14 -24.67
C THR A 102 -32.75 11.96 -23.80
N ILE A 103 -33.31 10.77 -24.03
CA ILE A 103 -32.77 9.52 -23.46
C ILE A 103 -31.61 9.07 -24.35
N ILE A 104 -30.41 9.06 -23.80
CA ILE A 104 -29.23 8.52 -24.45
C ILE A 104 -29.17 7.02 -24.18
N VAL A 105 -29.10 6.21 -25.23
CA VAL A 105 -28.89 4.76 -25.21
C VAL A 105 -27.45 4.49 -25.61
N ASP A 106 -26.60 4.16 -24.64
CA ASP A 106 -25.18 3.93 -24.87
C ASP A 106 -24.88 2.44 -25.02
N ASP A 107 -24.76 2.02 -26.27
CA ASP A 107 -24.58 0.62 -26.66
C ASP A 107 -23.12 0.16 -26.66
N LEU A 108 -22.20 1.01 -26.19
CA LEU A 108 -20.77 0.74 -26.09
C LEU A 108 -20.13 0.43 -27.44
N ALA A 109 -19.42 -0.70 -27.58
CA ALA A 109 -18.67 -1.01 -28.79
C ALA A 109 -19.50 -1.86 -29.78
N PHE A 110 -19.40 -1.54 -31.08
CA PHE A 110 -19.98 -2.37 -32.14
C PHE A 110 -19.53 -3.83 -32.02
N GLY A 111 -20.49 -4.73 -32.04
CA GLY A 111 -20.29 -6.18 -31.92
C GLY A 111 -20.33 -6.73 -30.50
N ASN A 112 -20.30 -5.86 -29.49
CA ASN A 112 -20.45 -6.23 -28.09
C ASN A 112 -21.88 -5.94 -27.63
N ALA A 113 -22.80 -6.86 -27.90
CA ALA A 113 -24.18 -6.77 -27.41
C ALA A 113 -24.27 -7.22 -25.95
N HIS A 114 -24.74 -6.33 -25.08
CA HIS A 114 -24.94 -6.62 -23.65
C HIS A 114 -26.37 -7.12 -23.38
N PRO A 115 -26.58 -8.00 -22.37
CA PRO A 115 -27.90 -8.58 -22.08
C PRO A 115 -28.91 -7.55 -21.55
N PHE A 116 -28.44 -6.47 -20.94
CA PHE A 116 -29.25 -5.39 -20.39
C PHE A 116 -28.85 -4.04 -21.02
N PRO A 117 -29.82 -3.16 -21.30
CA PRO A 117 -29.52 -1.85 -21.84
C PRO A 117 -28.88 -0.94 -20.80
N TYR A 118 -28.05 -0.03 -21.30
CA TYR A 118 -27.53 1.11 -20.57
C TYR A 118 -27.95 2.40 -21.25
N GLY A 119 -28.38 3.36 -20.44
CA GLY A 119 -28.82 4.65 -20.93
C GLY A 119 -29.03 5.65 -19.80
N TYR A 120 -29.04 6.93 -20.16
CA TYR A 120 -29.14 8.05 -19.22
C TYR A 120 -29.81 9.25 -19.89
N LEU A 121 -30.28 10.21 -19.09
CA LEU A 121 -30.84 11.46 -19.63
C LEU A 121 -29.71 12.42 -19.99
N GLU A 122 -29.75 12.99 -21.20
CA GLU A 122 -28.78 13.97 -21.70
C GLU A 122 -28.66 15.19 -20.77
N ASN A 123 -29.81 15.70 -20.32
CA ASN A 123 -29.88 16.69 -19.27
C ASN A 123 -30.56 16.04 -18.06
N THR A 124 -30.01 16.24 -16.87
CA THR A 124 -30.75 15.94 -15.64
C THR A 124 -32.02 16.78 -15.65
N ILE A 125 -33.18 16.15 -15.81
CA ILE A 125 -34.45 16.81 -15.58
C ILE A 125 -34.45 17.15 -14.09
N ALA A 126 -34.33 18.44 -13.76
CA ALA A 126 -34.61 18.89 -12.41
C ALA A 126 -35.99 18.33 -12.08
N SER A 127 -36.08 17.50 -11.03
CA SER A 127 -37.38 17.14 -10.49
C SER A 127 -38.14 18.45 -10.36
N GLU A 128 -39.27 18.59 -11.08
CA GLU A 128 -40.17 19.70 -10.78
C GLU A 128 -40.34 19.71 -9.26
N PRO A 129 -40.26 20.86 -8.58
CA PRO A 129 -40.50 20.89 -7.15
C PRO A 129 -41.86 20.21 -6.95
N GLU A 130 -41.86 19.02 -6.34
CA GLU A 130 -43.09 18.26 -6.06
C GLU A 130 -44.11 19.29 -5.57
N ALA A 131 -45.23 19.39 -6.29
CA ALA A 131 -46.20 20.45 -6.14
C ALA A 131 -46.76 20.44 -4.71
N LYS A 132 -46.09 21.15 -3.80
CA LYS A 132 -46.20 21.01 -2.34
C LYS A 132 -45.88 19.56 -1.89
N PRO A 133 -45.17 19.37 -0.77
CA PRO A 133 -45.02 18.04 -0.24
C PRO A 133 -46.41 17.49 0.07
N GLU A 134 -46.81 16.40 -0.58
CA GLU A 134 -47.78 15.48 0.02
C GLU A 134 -47.31 15.29 1.45
N THR A 135 -48.15 15.68 2.41
CA THR A 135 -47.85 15.73 3.84
C THR A 135 -46.94 14.58 4.22
N TYR A 136 -45.64 14.87 4.35
CA TYR A 136 -44.65 13.87 4.70
C TYR A 136 -45.13 13.18 5.98
N SER A 137 -44.99 11.86 6.04
CA SER A 137 -45.10 11.17 7.32
C SER A 137 -44.16 11.89 8.28
N GLN A 138 -44.70 12.55 9.32
CA GLN A 138 -43.88 13.26 10.32
C GLN A 138 -42.87 12.31 11.00
N ASN A 139 -43.07 11.00 10.86
CA ASN A 139 -42.27 9.94 11.47
C ASN A 139 -41.27 9.27 10.52
N GLY A 140 -41.25 9.63 9.22
CA GLY A 140 -40.32 9.05 8.24
C GLY A 140 -38.87 9.50 8.43
N LEU A 141 -37.90 8.61 8.16
CA LEU A 141 -36.47 8.90 8.22
C LEU A 141 -35.94 9.46 6.91
N LYS A 142 -34.95 10.35 7.00
CA LYS A 142 -34.12 10.78 5.87
C LYS A 142 -32.85 9.92 5.81
N VAL A 143 -32.77 9.08 4.79
CA VAL A 143 -31.62 8.24 4.47
C VAL A 143 -30.77 8.92 3.41
N LEU A 144 -29.48 9.11 3.67
CA LEU A 144 -28.54 9.67 2.70
C LEU A 144 -27.58 8.60 2.22
N VAL A 145 -27.41 8.44 0.90
CA VAL A 145 -26.37 7.61 0.32
C VAL A 145 -25.20 8.50 -0.09
N ILE A 146 -24.00 8.22 0.43
CA ILE A 146 -22.75 8.82 -0.01
C ILE A 146 -21.82 7.72 -0.52
N GLY A 147 -21.51 7.76 -1.81
CA GLY A 147 -20.75 6.69 -2.43
C GLY A 147 -20.12 7.05 -3.75
N SER A 148 -19.77 6.01 -4.51
CA SER A 148 -19.10 6.13 -5.81
C SER A 148 -20.05 5.98 -7.02
N SER A 149 -19.51 5.63 -8.20
CA SER A 149 -20.27 5.41 -9.43
C SER A 149 -21.35 4.34 -9.30
N VAL A 150 -21.06 3.23 -8.61
CA VAL A 150 -22.05 2.15 -8.42
C VAL A 150 -23.20 2.62 -7.53
N ALA A 151 -22.93 3.32 -6.44
CA ALA A 151 -23.98 3.89 -5.60
C ALA A 151 -24.83 4.95 -6.33
N MET A 152 -24.26 5.66 -7.31
CA MET A 152 -25.01 6.58 -8.20
C MET A 152 -25.96 5.85 -9.16
N GLY A 153 -25.73 4.55 -9.41
CA GLY A 153 -26.49 3.76 -10.37
C GLY A 153 -25.83 3.65 -11.75
N CYS A 154 -24.54 3.97 -11.88
CA CYS A 154 -23.82 3.81 -13.15
C CYS A 154 -24.04 2.41 -13.74
N SER A 155 -24.22 2.37 -15.06
CA SER A 155 -24.45 1.15 -15.83
C SER A 155 -25.82 0.47 -15.59
N ALA A 156 -26.67 1.02 -14.72
CA ALA A 156 -28.10 0.70 -14.71
C ALA A 156 -28.86 1.59 -15.70
N TRP A 157 -29.96 1.07 -16.24
CA TRP A 157 -30.87 1.84 -17.09
C TRP A 157 -31.38 3.09 -16.38
N LEU A 158 -31.17 4.27 -16.99
CA LEU A 158 -31.49 5.59 -16.47
C LEU A 158 -30.88 5.88 -15.09
N LEU A 159 -29.75 5.24 -14.76
CA LEU A 159 -29.13 5.30 -13.43
C LEU A 159 -30.07 4.84 -12.29
N LYS A 160 -31.13 4.08 -12.61
CA LYS A 160 -32.06 3.49 -11.63
C LYS A 160 -31.47 2.23 -10.98
N GLY A 161 -30.29 2.39 -10.37
CA GLY A 161 -29.55 1.32 -9.68
C GLY A 161 -30.13 0.94 -8.32
N TRP A 162 -29.37 0.17 -7.53
CA TRP A 162 -29.82 -0.36 -6.24
C TRP A 162 -30.30 0.73 -5.27
N ALA A 163 -29.62 1.89 -5.23
CA ALA A 163 -29.98 2.99 -4.34
C ALA A 163 -31.31 3.64 -4.72
N ASN A 164 -31.64 3.69 -6.02
CA ASN A 164 -32.92 4.18 -6.50
C ASN A 164 -34.05 3.20 -6.13
N GLN A 165 -33.84 1.90 -6.35
CA GLN A 165 -34.78 0.84 -5.98
C GLN A 165 -35.04 0.82 -4.46
N LEU A 166 -33.98 0.99 -3.66
CA LEU A 166 -34.08 1.16 -2.22
C LEU A 166 -34.91 2.40 -1.88
N GLY A 167 -34.63 3.55 -2.47
CA GLY A 167 -35.36 4.79 -2.22
C GLY A 167 -36.87 4.68 -2.47
N GLN A 168 -37.27 4.05 -3.58
CA GLN A 168 -38.68 3.78 -3.89
C GLN A 168 -39.32 2.89 -2.82
N THR A 169 -38.66 1.76 -2.50
CA THR A 169 -39.16 0.81 -1.51
C THR A 169 -39.27 1.41 -0.11
N LEU A 170 -38.30 2.25 0.28
CA LEU A 170 -38.29 2.96 1.55
C LEU A 170 -39.43 3.98 1.66
N LYS A 171 -39.72 4.71 0.57
CA LYS A 171 -40.88 5.62 0.48
C LYS A 171 -42.19 4.86 0.62
N GLU A 172 -42.36 3.78 -0.14
CA GLU A 172 -43.60 3.00 -0.18
C GLU A 172 -43.88 2.22 1.11
N LYS A 173 -42.87 1.53 1.67
CA LYS A 173 -43.06 0.65 2.84
C LYS A 173 -42.99 1.38 4.18
N PHE A 174 -42.14 2.39 4.29
CA PHE A 174 -41.80 3.02 5.58
C PHE A 174 -42.01 4.54 5.61
N GLY A 175 -42.44 5.15 4.50
CA GLY A 175 -42.57 6.60 4.38
C GLY A 175 -41.25 7.35 4.54
N HIS A 176 -40.12 6.68 4.32
CA HIS A 176 -38.78 7.25 4.41
C HIS A 176 -38.40 7.96 3.12
N GLN A 177 -37.45 8.89 3.19
CA GLN A 177 -36.89 9.57 2.03
C GLN A 177 -35.44 9.15 1.84
N LEU A 178 -35.06 8.81 0.61
CA LEU A 178 -33.66 8.58 0.25
C LEU A 178 -33.13 9.73 -0.61
N ILE A 179 -31.96 10.25 -0.25
CA ILE A 179 -31.21 11.25 -1.01
C ILE A 179 -29.85 10.67 -1.38
N ASN A 180 -29.50 10.68 -2.66
CA ASN A 180 -28.20 10.20 -3.13
C ASN A 180 -27.25 11.37 -3.41
N ARG A 181 -26.08 11.35 -2.77
CA ARG A 181 -24.97 12.32 -2.90
C ARG A 181 -23.68 11.64 -3.36
N SER A 182 -23.80 10.52 -4.07
CA SER A 182 -22.66 9.79 -4.63
C SER A 182 -21.98 10.55 -5.77
N GLN A 183 -20.72 10.22 -6.06
CA GLN A 183 -19.92 10.84 -7.13
C GLN A 183 -19.08 9.81 -7.84
N LEU A 184 -18.94 9.97 -9.16
CA LEU A 184 -18.09 9.14 -10.00
C LEU A 184 -16.66 9.07 -9.44
N GLY A 185 -16.11 7.85 -9.37
CA GLY A 185 -14.73 7.61 -8.94
C GLY A 185 -14.41 7.95 -7.48
N ALA A 186 -15.42 8.25 -6.64
CA ALA A 186 -15.16 8.58 -5.24
C ALA A 186 -14.47 7.41 -4.49
N ASN A 187 -13.51 7.78 -3.66
CA ASN A 187 -12.74 6.91 -2.78
C ASN A 187 -12.85 7.43 -1.34
N VAL A 188 -12.19 6.82 -0.35
CA VAL A 188 -12.33 7.25 1.04
C VAL A 188 -11.82 8.68 1.25
N SER A 189 -10.68 9.05 0.67
CA SER A 189 -10.07 10.37 0.83
C SER A 189 -10.96 11.48 0.28
N SER A 190 -11.42 11.36 -0.97
CA SER A 190 -12.29 12.37 -1.59
C SER A 190 -13.66 12.44 -0.93
N THR A 191 -14.13 11.33 -0.35
CA THR A 191 -15.41 11.30 0.39
C THR A 191 -15.30 11.97 1.75
N ILE A 192 -14.20 11.77 2.47
CA ILE A 192 -13.89 12.46 3.74
C ILE A 192 -13.84 13.97 3.51
N GLU A 193 -13.09 14.43 2.50
CA GLU A 193 -12.87 15.86 2.22
C GLU A 193 -14.18 16.63 2.00
N ARG A 194 -15.14 16.03 1.30
CA ARG A 194 -16.43 16.65 0.99
C ARG A 194 -17.55 16.35 1.98
N PHE A 195 -17.35 15.45 2.94
CA PHE A 195 -18.44 14.93 3.78
C PHE A 195 -19.24 16.07 4.42
N ALA A 196 -18.53 17.05 5.00
CA ALA A 196 -19.13 18.20 5.66
C ALA A 196 -20.01 19.05 4.72
N SER A 197 -19.63 19.19 3.44
CA SER A 197 -20.37 20.04 2.50
C SER A 197 -21.58 19.35 1.86
N VAL A 198 -21.60 18.01 1.79
CA VAL A 198 -22.68 17.27 1.11
C VAL A 198 -23.61 16.48 2.04
N VAL A 199 -23.15 16.13 3.25
CA VAL A 199 -23.94 15.33 4.21
C VAL A 199 -24.60 16.21 5.28
N VAL A 200 -23.83 17.12 5.89
CA VAL A 200 -24.32 17.96 7.00
C VAL A 200 -25.54 18.82 6.63
N PRO A 201 -25.59 19.49 5.45
CA PRO A 201 -26.74 20.32 5.09
C PRO A 201 -28.05 19.53 4.97
N GLU A 202 -27.97 18.23 4.65
CA GLU A 202 -29.14 17.37 4.48
C GLU A 202 -29.79 16.98 5.81
N LYS A 203 -29.05 17.06 6.93
CA LYS A 203 -29.48 16.61 8.26
C LYS A 203 -30.07 15.19 8.23
N PRO A 204 -29.32 14.19 7.74
CA PRO A 204 -29.83 12.84 7.59
C PRO A 204 -30.03 12.14 8.95
N ASP A 205 -30.98 11.23 8.98
CA ASP A 205 -31.21 10.31 10.10
C ASP A 205 -30.27 9.09 10.01
N LEU A 206 -30.01 8.62 8.78
CA LEU A 206 -29.08 7.54 8.44
C LEU A 206 -28.17 7.95 7.27
N VAL A 207 -26.93 7.48 7.28
CA VAL A 207 -25.99 7.64 6.16
C VAL A 207 -25.47 6.28 5.73
N ILE A 208 -25.73 5.92 4.48
CA ILE A 208 -25.18 4.74 3.79
C ILE A 208 -23.88 5.16 3.09
N ILE A 209 -22.74 4.65 3.55
CA ILE A 209 -21.42 4.89 2.97
C ILE A 209 -21.10 3.73 2.02
N SER A 210 -21.08 3.98 0.71
CA SER A 210 -20.92 2.92 -0.31
C SER A 210 -19.76 3.23 -1.26
N LEU A 211 -18.57 2.74 -0.90
CA LEU A 211 -17.32 2.89 -1.65
C LEU A 211 -16.78 1.51 -2.05
N SER A 212 -15.64 1.47 -2.75
CA SER A 212 -15.05 0.21 -3.21
C SER A 212 -13.53 0.22 -3.20
N LEU A 213 -12.96 -0.97 -3.01
CA LEU A 213 -11.52 -1.22 -3.20
C LEU A 213 -11.08 -0.97 -4.65
N GLY A 214 -12.00 -1.05 -5.61
CA GLY A 214 -11.73 -0.70 -7.01
C GLY A 214 -11.29 0.77 -7.17
N ASN A 215 -12.01 1.71 -6.55
CA ASN A 215 -11.67 3.14 -6.60
C ASN A 215 -10.47 3.52 -5.71
N GLU A 216 -10.08 2.64 -4.80
CA GLU A 216 -8.80 2.75 -4.09
C GLU A 216 -7.60 2.33 -4.94
N GLY A 217 -7.86 1.78 -6.13
CA GLY A 217 -6.84 1.34 -7.08
C GLY A 217 -6.34 -0.08 -6.84
N LEU A 218 -7.06 -0.91 -6.09
CA LEU A 218 -6.58 -2.26 -5.70
C LEU A 218 -6.14 -3.10 -6.92
N ALA A 219 -6.91 -3.07 -8.01
CA ALA A 219 -6.62 -3.86 -9.21
C ALA A 219 -5.30 -3.46 -9.91
N TYR A 220 -4.89 -2.19 -9.79
CA TYR A 220 -3.81 -1.60 -10.60
C TYR A 220 -2.60 -1.16 -9.77
N CYS A 221 -2.69 -1.21 -8.44
CA CYS A 221 -1.57 -0.93 -7.56
C CYS A 221 -0.51 -2.04 -7.66
N ARG A 222 0.73 -1.71 -7.28
CA ARG A 222 1.83 -2.69 -7.30
C ARG A 222 1.57 -3.74 -6.21
N PRO A 223 2.07 -4.98 -6.34
CA PRO A 223 1.85 -6.02 -5.34
C PRO A 223 2.18 -5.59 -3.90
N HIS A 224 3.27 -4.84 -3.69
CA HIS A 224 3.67 -4.35 -2.36
C HIS A 224 2.79 -3.22 -1.81
N ASP A 225 1.98 -2.55 -2.63
CA ASP A 225 1.11 -1.44 -2.21
C ASP A 225 -0.29 -1.94 -1.78
N ARG A 226 -0.66 -3.17 -2.15
CA ARG A 226 -2.02 -3.71 -1.97
C ARG A 226 -2.49 -3.71 -0.50
N ARG A 227 -1.60 -4.05 0.43
CA ARG A 227 -1.88 -4.00 1.88
C ARG A 227 -2.09 -2.58 2.36
N ALA A 228 -1.31 -1.61 1.87
CA ALA A 228 -1.50 -0.20 2.17
C ALA A 228 -2.85 0.31 1.64
N VAL A 229 -3.22 -0.09 0.42
CA VAL A 229 -4.54 0.22 -0.20
C VAL A 229 -5.68 -0.33 0.65
N GLN A 230 -5.62 -1.61 1.04
CA GLN A 230 -6.58 -2.25 1.94
C GLN A 230 -6.68 -1.49 3.27
N ARG A 231 -5.54 -1.19 3.90
CA ARG A 231 -5.50 -0.50 5.20
C ARG A 231 -6.04 0.93 5.12
N ARG A 232 -5.76 1.66 4.05
CA ARG A 232 -6.31 3.01 3.79
C ARG A 232 -7.83 2.97 3.64
N TYR A 233 -8.35 1.99 2.89
CA TYR A 233 -9.79 1.80 2.73
C TYR A 233 -10.49 1.57 4.07
N GLU A 234 -9.98 0.63 4.87
CA GLU A 234 -10.56 0.28 6.17
C GLU A 234 -10.56 1.46 7.15
N SER A 235 -9.41 2.13 7.30
CA SER A 235 -9.26 3.29 8.18
C SER A 235 -10.12 4.47 7.72
N GLY A 236 -10.20 4.72 6.40
CA GLY A 236 -11.06 5.76 5.84
C GLY A 236 -12.55 5.51 6.05
N LEU A 237 -13.02 4.27 5.91
CA LEU A 237 -14.41 3.91 6.24
C LEU A 237 -14.72 4.07 7.72
N GLN A 238 -13.83 3.60 8.61
CA GLN A 238 -13.96 3.80 10.06
C GLN A 238 -14.05 5.28 10.42
N GLN A 239 -13.30 6.12 9.72
CA GLN A 239 -13.40 7.56 9.90
C GLN A 239 -14.75 8.12 9.45
N LEU A 240 -15.27 7.71 8.28
CA LEU A 240 -16.59 8.13 7.80
C LEU A 240 -17.72 7.66 8.71
N ILE A 241 -17.59 6.47 9.31
CA ILE A 241 -18.49 5.97 10.37
C ILE A 241 -18.50 6.95 11.55
N LYS A 242 -17.33 7.33 12.06
CA LYS A 242 -17.22 8.29 13.17
C LYS A 242 -17.80 9.65 12.82
N MET A 243 -17.48 10.18 11.64
CA MET A 243 -18.03 11.46 11.16
C MET A 243 -19.56 11.44 11.07
N THR A 244 -20.15 10.29 10.70
CA THR A 244 -21.59 10.09 10.66
C THR A 244 -22.20 10.05 12.07
N GLN A 245 -21.55 9.34 13.00
CA GLN A 245 -21.97 9.28 14.39
C GLN A 245 -21.89 10.64 15.09
N ASP A 246 -20.85 11.43 14.81
CA ASP A 246 -20.65 12.78 15.36
C ASP A 246 -21.69 13.78 14.86
N LEU A 247 -22.24 13.53 13.67
CA LEU A 247 -23.41 14.26 13.15
C LEU A 247 -24.72 13.84 13.85
N GLY A 248 -24.69 12.79 14.68
CA GLY A 248 -25.86 12.18 15.31
C GLY A 248 -26.65 11.25 14.38
N ALA A 249 -26.12 10.88 13.22
CA ALA A 249 -26.76 9.98 12.27
C ALA A 249 -26.32 8.51 12.49
N VAL A 250 -27.14 7.56 12.05
CA VAL A 250 -26.78 6.12 12.10
C VAL A 250 -25.96 5.76 10.85
N PRO A 251 -24.70 5.30 10.98
CA PRO A 251 -23.91 4.83 9.86
C PRO A 251 -24.37 3.44 9.40
N VAL A 252 -24.44 3.26 8.09
CA VAL A 252 -24.63 1.98 7.41
C VAL A 252 -23.56 1.86 6.34
N ILE A 253 -22.96 0.69 6.17
CA ILE A 253 -21.93 0.48 5.15
C ILE A 253 -22.52 -0.27 3.97
N GLY A 254 -22.30 0.23 2.76
CA GLY A 254 -22.51 -0.54 1.54
C GLY A 254 -21.46 -1.66 1.46
N GLY A 255 -21.89 -2.89 1.22
CA GLY A 255 -21.00 -4.03 1.09
C GLY A 255 -19.98 -3.87 -0.03
N LEU A 256 -18.88 -4.61 0.09
CA LEU A 256 -17.90 -4.75 -0.98
C LEU A 256 -18.52 -5.45 -2.20
N TYR A 257 -17.93 -5.24 -3.37
CA TYR A 257 -18.38 -5.86 -4.60
C TYR A 257 -17.19 -6.20 -5.53
N PRO A 258 -17.39 -7.14 -6.48
CA PRO A 258 -16.33 -7.64 -7.35
C PRO A 258 -15.76 -6.61 -8.32
N ASN A 259 -14.65 -6.97 -8.97
CA ASN A 259 -14.08 -6.25 -10.12
C ASN A 259 -13.49 -7.26 -11.11
N GLY A 260 -13.76 -7.09 -12.41
CA GLY A 260 -13.32 -8.01 -13.46
C GLY A 260 -11.80 -8.12 -13.64
N ASP A 261 -11.02 -7.17 -13.12
CA ASP A 261 -9.55 -7.20 -13.15
C ASP A 261 -8.94 -7.75 -11.83
N TYR A 262 -9.75 -8.28 -10.93
CA TYR A 262 -9.24 -8.96 -9.73
C TYR A 262 -8.60 -10.30 -10.08
N ASN A 263 -7.50 -10.59 -9.38
CA ASN A 263 -6.78 -11.85 -9.41
C ASN A 263 -6.94 -12.55 -8.04
N PRO A 264 -6.43 -13.78 -7.85
CA PRO A 264 -6.61 -14.50 -6.59
C PRO A 264 -6.15 -13.75 -5.33
N GLU A 265 -5.09 -12.93 -5.43
CA GLU A 265 -4.62 -12.11 -4.30
C GLU A 265 -5.56 -10.93 -4.03
N HIS A 266 -6.05 -10.27 -5.08
CA HIS A 266 -7.07 -9.21 -4.94
C HIS A 266 -8.36 -9.77 -4.31
N ASN A 267 -8.80 -10.96 -4.73
CA ASN A 267 -9.97 -11.62 -4.14
C ASN A 267 -9.75 -11.97 -2.67
N TRP A 268 -8.58 -12.51 -2.32
CA TRP A 268 -8.24 -12.76 -0.93
C TRP A 268 -8.34 -11.48 -0.08
N LEU A 269 -7.80 -10.36 -0.58
CA LEU A 269 -7.90 -9.05 0.09
C LEU A 269 -9.36 -8.55 0.17
N LEU A 270 -10.15 -8.72 -0.90
CA LEU A 270 -11.58 -8.37 -0.93
C LEU A 270 -12.35 -9.11 0.17
N ARG A 271 -12.17 -10.44 0.26
CA ARG A 271 -12.82 -11.31 1.24
C ARG A 271 -12.35 -11.06 2.67
N ASP A 272 -11.05 -10.89 2.85
CA ASP A 272 -10.43 -10.54 4.13
C ASP A 272 -10.96 -9.20 4.67
N THR A 273 -11.06 -8.18 3.80
CA THR A 273 -11.66 -6.89 4.14
C THR A 273 -13.13 -7.03 4.50
N HIS A 274 -13.90 -7.79 3.70
CA HIS A 274 -15.32 -8.05 3.94
C HIS A 274 -15.56 -8.69 5.32
N HIS A 275 -14.81 -9.74 5.66
CA HIS A 275 -14.92 -10.39 6.98
C HIS A 275 -14.58 -9.46 8.15
N ARG A 276 -13.62 -8.54 7.98
CA ARG A 276 -13.33 -7.52 8.99
C ARG A 276 -14.47 -6.52 9.13
N MET A 277 -15.02 -6.04 8.01
CA MET A 277 -16.13 -5.09 7.99
C MET A 277 -17.35 -5.62 8.76
N LEU A 278 -17.71 -6.90 8.59
CA LEU A 278 -18.83 -7.55 9.31
C LEU A 278 -18.73 -7.47 10.84
N ARG A 279 -17.53 -7.22 11.38
CA ARG A 279 -17.27 -7.16 12.84
C ARG A 279 -17.19 -5.74 13.39
N TRP A 280 -17.42 -4.71 12.57
CA TRP A 280 -17.32 -3.30 12.99
C TRP A 280 -18.51 -2.79 13.81
N GLY A 281 -19.52 -3.63 14.08
CA GLY A 281 -20.67 -3.24 14.91
C GLY A 281 -21.59 -2.19 14.27
N VAL A 282 -21.52 -2.04 12.94
CA VAL A 282 -22.40 -1.20 12.12
C VAL A 282 -23.16 -2.06 11.11
N PRO A 283 -24.41 -1.73 10.75
CA PRO A 283 -25.16 -2.45 9.72
C PRO A 283 -24.43 -2.41 8.37
N ILE A 284 -24.46 -3.53 7.65
CA ILE A 284 -23.87 -3.68 6.31
C ILE A 284 -24.94 -4.14 5.33
N LEU A 285 -24.98 -3.49 4.17
CA LEU A 285 -25.74 -3.95 3.02
C LEU A 285 -24.93 -5.05 2.33
N ASP A 286 -25.09 -6.28 2.79
CA ASP A 286 -24.21 -7.39 2.44
C ASP A 286 -24.64 -8.09 1.14
N TRP A 287 -24.05 -7.69 0.01
CA TRP A 287 -24.35 -8.20 -1.32
C TRP A 287 -23.17 -8.90 -2.00
N LEU A 288 -22.01 -9.05 -1.36
CA LEU A 288 -20.80 -9.55 -2.04
C LEU A 288 -21.03 -10.96 -2.61
N ASP A 289 -21.60 -11.87 -1.81
CA ASP A 289 -21.91 -13.24 -2.24
C ASP A 289 -22.97 -13.33 -3.34
N ALA A 290 -23.86 -12.34 -3.43
CA ALA A 290 -24.84 -12.27 -4.51
C ALA A 290 -24.17 -11.99 -5.86
N LEU A 291 -23.03 -11.31 -5.87
CA LEU A 291 -22.39 -10.76 -7.07
C LEU A 291 -21.13 -11.51 -7.49
N ASP A 292 -20.38 -12.03 -6.53
CA ASP A 292 -19.03 -12.59 -6.73
C ASP A 292 -19.06 -13.97 -7.37
N ASP A 293 -18.21 -14.21 -8.37
CA ASP A 293 -18.07 -15.51 -9.04
C ASP A 293 -17.22 -16.53 -8.25
N GLY A 294 -16.64 -16.10 -7.12
CA GLY A 294 -15.75 -16.88 -6.26
C GLY A 294 -14.29 -16.47 -6.37
N ASP A 295 -13.91 -15.78 -7.45
CA ASP A 295 -12.54 -15.37 -7.76
C ASP A 295 -12.33 -13.84 -7.71
N GLY A 296 -13.28 -13.11 -7.13
CA GLY A 296 -13.25 -11.65 -7.05
C GLY A 296 -13.85 -10.96 -8.28
N GLY A 297 -14.36 -11.73 -9.24
CA GLY A 297 -14.98 -11.28 -10.48
C GLY A 297 -16.50 -11.24 -10.40
N TRP A 298 -17.13 -10.58 -11.37
CA TRP A 298 -18.59 -10.53 -11.47
C TRP A 298 -19.13 -11.86 -11.97
N LYS A 299 -20.21 -12.37 -11.36
CA LYS A 299 -20.99 -13.46 -11.95
C LYS A 299 -21.38 -13.16 -13.41
N SER A 300 -21.52 -14.21 -14.20
CA SER A 300 -21.83 -14.07 -15.62
C SER A 300 -23.12 -13.29 -15.85
N GLY A 301 -23.05 -12.27 -16.73
CA GLY A 301 -24.22 -11.51 -17.19
C GLY A 301 -24.71 -10.39 -16.28
N ILE A 302 -24.05 -10.11 -15.16
CA ILE A 302 -24.49 -9.07 -14.19
C ILE A 302 -23.63 -7.80 -14.19
N SER A 303 -22.57 -7.75 -15.01
CA SER A 303 -21.74 -6.55 -15.22
C SER A 303 -21.93 -5.95 -16.60
N LEU A 304 -21.66 -4.66 -16.73
CA LEU A 304 -21.56 -3.96 -18.01
C LEU A 304 -20.10 -3.92 -18.47
N ASP A 305 -19.20 -3.60 -17.55
CA ASP A 305 -17.75 -3.52 -17.76
C ASP A 305 -17.01 -4.14 -16.57
N VAL A 306 -15.68 -4.00 -16.54
CA VAL A 306 -14.83 -4.56 -15.48
C VAL A 306 -15.18 -4.01 -14.09
N ALA A 307 -15.65 -2.77 -13.98
CA ALA A 307 -15.84 -2.06 -12.72
C ALA A 307 -17.31 -1.90 -12.29
N HIS A 308 -18.27 -1.98 -13.21
CA HIS A 308 -19.66 -1.60 -12.96
C HIS A 308 -20.66 -2.75 -13.20
N PRO A 309 -21.57 -3.00 -12.24
CA PRO A 309 -22.70 -3.90 -12.46
C PRO A 309 -23.66 -3.29 -13.49
N ASN A 310 -24.29 -4.13 -14.30
CA ASN A 310 -25.40 -3.71 -15.16
C ASN A 310 -26.72 -3.68 -14.36
N THR A 311 -27.84 -3.37 -15.02
CA THR A 311 -29.17 -3.35 -14.40
C THR A 311 -29.50 -4.60 -13.59
N ALA A 312 -29.13 -5.80 -14.04
CA ALA A 312 -29.35 -7.04 -13.27
C ALA A 312 -28.43 -7.16 -12.06
N GLY A 313 -27.16 -6.74 -12.17
CA GLY A 313 -26.26 -6.68 -11.02
C GLY A 313 -26.74 -5.71 -9.94
N HIS A 314 -27.24 -4.53 -10.33
CA HIS A 314 -27.88 -3.59 -9.41
C HIS A 314 -29.14 -4.17 -8.76
N LYS A 315 -29.93 -4.95 -9.51
CA LYS A 315 -31.09 -5.64 -8.97
C LYS A 315 -30.69 -6.67 -7.91
N LEU A 316 -29.65 -7.48 -8.17
CA LEU A 316 -29.12 -8.44 -7.19
C LEU A 316 -28.59 -7.73 -5.94
N MET A 317 -27.90 -6.60 -6.09
CA MET A 317 -27.49 -5.76 -4.95
C MET A 317 -28.69 -5.36 -4.10
N PHE A 318 -29.77 -4.88 -4.72
CA PHE A 318 -30.99 -4.49 -4.00
C PHE A 318 -31.69 -5.68 -3.34
N GLU A 319 -31.83 -6.81 -4.04
CA GLU A 319 -32.46 -8.03 -3.53
C GLU A 319 -31.74 -8.63 -2.31
N ALA A 320 -30.42 -8.39 -2.19
CA ALA A 320 -29.62 -8.82 -1.04
C ALA A 320 -29.76 -7.91 0.20
N ILE A 321 -30.40 -6.73 0.09
CA ILE A 321 -30.56 -5.81 1.22
C ILE A 321 -31.64 -6.33 2.19
N ASP A 322 -31.26 -6.54 3.45
CA ASP A 322 -32.25 -6.78 4.52
C ASP A 322 -33.03 -5.50 4.85
N LEU A 323 -34.21 -5.37 4.26
CA LEU A 323 -35.09 -4.20 4.44
C LEU A 323 -35.56 -4.02 5.89
N ASN A 324 -35.45 -5.04 6.76
CA ASN A 324 -35.90 -4.92 8.15
C ASN A 324 -35.07 -3.90 8.95
N MET A 325 -33.81 -3.65 8.57
CA MET A 325 -32.98 -2.64 9.24
C MET A 325 -33.52 -1.20 9.09
N PHE A 326 -34.41 -0.98 8.11
CA PHE A 326 -35.09 0.29 7.88
C PHE A 326 -36.50 0.32 8.48
N LYS A 327 -36.94 -0.73 9.18
CA LYS A 327 -38.20 -0.74 9.92
C LYS A 327 -38.05 -0.02 11.27
N ILE A 328 -37.59 1.22 11.21
CA ILE A 328 -37.38 2.10 12.37
C ILE A 328 -37.98 3.47 12.06
N ASP A 329 -38.72 4.05 13.01
CA ASP A 329 -39.19 5.43 12.89
C ASP A 329 -38.31 6.41 13.68
N ARG A 330 -38.63 7.71 13.60
CA ARG A 330 -37.89 8.76 14.32
C ARG A 330 -37.87 8.57 15.83
N GLU A 331 -38.94 8.06 16.43
CA GLU A 331 -39.01 7.87 17.89
C GLU A 331 -38.12 6.69 18.31
N GLN A 332 -38.22 5.56 17.61
CA GLN A 332 -37.39 4.38 17.84
C GLN A 332 -35.90 4.67 17.60
N ARG A 333 -35.58 5.43 16.55
CA ARG A 333 -34.23 5.95 16.31
C ARG A 333 -33.77 6.84 17.46
N SER A 334 -34.61 7.78 17.90
CA SER A 334 -34.26 8.69 19.00
C SER A 334 -34.04 7.94 20.31
N GLN A 335 -34.84 6.89 20.60
CA GLN A 335 -34.61 6.00 21.73
C GLN A 335 -33.31 5.19 21.58
N PHE A 336 -33.01 4.68 20.39
CA PHE A 336 -31.75 3.98 20.11
C PHE A 336 -30.53 4.89 20.27
N LEU A 337 -30.60 6.11 19.73
CA LEU A 337 -29.57 7.13 19.88
C LEU A 337 -29.48 7.60 21.33
N HIS A 338 -30.59 7.71 22.07
CA HIS A 338 -30.57 8.09 23.48
C HIS A 338 -29.96 6.99 24.34
N LEU A 339 -30.29 5.72 24.12
CA LEU A 339 -29.64 4.58 24.78
C LEU A 339 -28.14 4.52 24.48
N ARG A 340 -27.74 4.85 23.24
CA ARG A 340 -26.32 5.04 22.90
C ARG A 340 -25.72 6.30 23.53
N SER A 341 -26.47 7.40 23.65
CA SER A 341 -25.95 8.66 24.19
C SER A 341 -25.86 8.66 25.72
N THR A 342 -26.73 7.94 26.43
CA THR A 342 -26.64 7.70 27.88
C THR A 342 -25.48 6.76 28.22
N ASN A 343 -25.00 5.97 27.25
CA ASN A 343 -23.79 5.15 27.35
C ASN A 343 -22.55 5.80 26.68
N SER A 344 -22.72 6.82 25.84
CA SER A 344 -21.66 7.68 25.26
C SER A 344 -21.29 8.71 26.31
N SER A 345 -20.53 8.22 27.28
CA SER A 345 -19.69 9.07 28.09
C SER A 345 -18.42 9.35 27.29
N THR A 346 -18.13 10.61 26.98
CA THR A 346 -16.77 11.02 26.60
C THR A 346 -15.77 10.80 27.74
N ALA A 347 -16.26 10.54 28.96
CA ALA A 347 -15.44 10.20 30.11
C ALA A 347 -14.95 8.75 30.00
N GLU A 348 -13.67 8.58 30.33
CA GLU A 348 -13.01 7.29 30.48
C GLU A 348 -13.79 6.40 31.48
N ILE A 349 -14.05 5.16 31.09
CA ILE A 349 -14.65 4.14 31.95
C ILE A 349 -13.56 3.30 32.61
N SER A 350 -13.71 2.99 33.89
CA SER A 350 -12.80 2.08 34.61
C SER A 350 -13.02 0.64 34.16
N ILE A 351 -11.99 0.05 33.56
CA ILE A 351 -11.98 -1.34 33.11
C ILE A 351 -11.52 -2.23 34.25
N TYR A 352 -10.35 -1.89 34.80
CA TYR A 352 -9.65 -2.63 35.83
C TYR A 352 -9.01 -1.65 36.82
N ASP A 353 -9.03 -2.00 38.09
CA ASP A 353 -8.40 -1.26 39.17
C ASP A 353 -8.01 -2.29 40.24
N ASP A 354 -6.77 -2.26 40.70
CA ASP A 354 -6.34 -3.05 41.83
C ASP A 354 -5.93 -2.21 43.04
N LYS A 355 -5.87 -2.88 44.19
CA LYS A 355 -5.52 -2.25 45.47
C LYS A 355 -4.07 -1.76 45.55
N TYR A 356 -3.22 -2.05 44.57
CA TYR A 356 -1.81 -1.70 44.54
C TYR A 356 -1.55 -0.47 43.67
N GLY A 357 -2.56 0.05 42.97
CA GLY A 357 -2.46 1.27 42.16
C GLY A 357 -2.25 1.04 40.67
N PHE A 358 -2.54 -0.17 40.16
CA PHE A 358 -2.61 -0.43 38.72
C PHE A 358 -4.04 -0.25 38.21
N GLN A 359 -4.20 0.62 37.20
CA GLN A 359 -5.51 1.02 36.70
C GLN A 359 -5.52 0.99 35.17
N VAL A 360 -6.62 0.47 34.61
CA VAL A 360 -6.87 0.48 33.16
C VAL A 360 -8.22 1.12 32.92
N PHE A 361 -8.22 2.12 32.05
CA PHE A 361 -9.39 2.82 31.58
C PHE A 361 -9.54 2.64 30.07
N ALA A 362 -10.78 2.74 29.58
CA ALA A 362 -11.05 2.79 28.15
C ALA A 362 -11.97 3.96 27.82
N ASN A 363 -11.85 4.45 26.60
CA ASN A 363 -12.89 5.22 25.95
C ASN A 363 -13.29 4.47 24.67
N PRO A 364 -14.39 3.68 24.73
CA PRO A 364 -14.91 2.93 23.58
C PRO A 364 -15.12 3.79 22.34
N GLU A 365 -15.73 4.97 22.49
CA GLU A 365 -16.04 5.84 21.35
C GLU A 365 -14.78 6.40 20.70
N CYS A 366 -13.81 6.81 21.52
CA CYS A 366 -12.52 7.28 21.05
C CYS A 366 -11.57 6.13 20.71
N GLN A 367 -11.94 4.86 20.90
CA GLN A 367 -11.07 3.71 20.68
C GLN A 367 -9.69 3.93 21.30
N THR A 368 -9.69 4.33 22.58
CA THR A 368 -8.47 4.58 23.37
C THR A 368 -8.45 3.77 24.64
N LEU A 369 -7.25 3.41 25.09
CA LEU A 369 -7.00 2.86 26.43
C LEU A 369 -6.09 3.82 27.18
N ARG A 370 -6.23 3.87 28.50
CA ARG A 370 -5.28 4.55 29.38
C ARG A 370 -4.87 3.60 30.49
N ILE A 371 -3.58 3.46 30.70
CA ILE A 371 -2.99 2.50 31.62
C ILE A 371 -2.07 3.26 32.57
N ILE A 372 -2.41 3.21 33.85
CA ILE A 372 -1.70 3.91 34.91
C ILE A 372 -1.11 2.87 35.85
N ASN A 373 0.18 2.99 36.14
CA ASN A 373 0.85 2.17 37.14
C ASN A 373 1.47 3.06 38.22
N ASN A 374 0.72 3.31 39.31
CA ASN A 374 1.20 4.02 40.49
C ASN A 374 1.67 3.08 41.61
N SER A 375 1.84 1.79 41.31
CA SER A 375 2.26 0.78 42.29
C SER A 375 3.77 0.81 42.53
N GLU A 376 4.24 -0.01 43.48
CA GLU A 376 5.66 -0.21 43.75
C GLU A 376 6.34 -1.21 42.78
N TYR A 377 5.60 -1.81 41.83
CA TYR A 377 6.09 -2.87 40.96
C TYR A 377 5.74 -2.63 39.49
N ALA A 378 6.54 -3.18 38.57
CA ALA A 378 6.17 -3.22 37.15
C ALA A 378 5.09 -4.28 36.91
N TYR A 379 4.20 -4.02 35.96
CA TYR A 379 3.14 -4.94 35.56
C TYR A 379 3.42 -5.52 34.19
N ASN A 380 3.04 -6.78 33.96
CA ASN A 380 2.99 -7.35 32.62
C ASN A 380 1.54 -7.63 32.26
N ILE A 381 1.02 -6.90 31.27
CA ILE A 381 -0.24 -7.26 30.64
C ILE A 381 0.05 -8.45 29.75
N THR A 382 -0.53 -9.61 30.06
CA THR A 382 -0.33 -10.85 29.29
C THR A 382 -1.64 -11.39 28.74
N PRO A 383 -1.59 -12.22 27.68
CA PRO A 383 -2.76 -12.97 27.22
C PRO A 383 -3.35 -13.91 28.28
N THR A 384 -2.56 -14.28 29.30
CA THR A 384 -2.96 -15.21 30.36
C THR A 384 -3.63 -14.55 31.57
N TRP A 385 -3.65 -13.21 31.64
CA TRP A 385 -4.30 -12.47 32.74
C TRP A 385 -5.83 -12.45 32.58
N LYS A 386 -6.47 -13.57 32.94
CA LYS A 386 -7.91 -13.81 32.72
C LYS A 386 -8.82 -12.67 33.19
N GLU A 387 -8.61 -12.17 34.41
CA GLU A 387 -9.45 -11.12 35.00
C GLU A 387 -9.44 -9.82 34.16
N LEU A 388 -8.25 -9.32 33.81
CA LEU A 388 -8.11 -8.14 32.96
C LEU A 388 -8.68 -8.39 31.55
N GLN A 389 -8.41 -9.56 30.97
CA GLN A 389 -8.88 -9.94 29.64
C GLN A 389 -10.41 -10.01 29.56
N GLU A 390 -11.08 -10.56 30.59
CA GLU A 390 -12.54 -10.57 30.70
C GLU A 390 -13.12 -9.17 30.91
N ALA A 391 -12.44 -8.32 31.70
CA ALA A 391 -12.84 -6.94 31.88
C ALA A 391 -12.78 -6.14 30.57
N LEU A 392 -11.69 -6.27 29.81
CA LEU A 392 -11.52 -5.63 28.50
C LEU A 392 -12.61 -6.07 27.52
N LYS A 393 -12.83 -7.38 27.37
CA LYS A 393 -13.86 -7.92 26.46
C LYS A 393 -15.26 -7.41 26.76
N ARG A 394 -15.60 -7.32 28.05
CA ARG A 394 -16.95 -6.94 28.49
C ARG A 394 -17.19 -5.43 28.45
N LYS A 395 -16.17 -4.63 28.74
CA LYS A 395 -16.34 -3.20 29.01
C LYS A 395 -15.69 -2.28 27.97
N ALA A 396 -14.55 -2.66 27.38
CA ALA A 396 -13.71 -1.72 26.64
C ALA A 396 -14.15 -1.51 25.17
N ASP A 397 -14.89 -2.45 24.59
CA ASP A 397 -15.42 -2.40 23.22
C ASP A 397 -14.36 -1.96 22.18
N LEU A 398 -13.18 -2.59 22.29
CA LEU A 398 -12.04 -2.30 21.45
C LEU A 398 -12.24 -2.89 20.05
N THR A 399 -11.87 -2.13 19.03
CA THR A 399 -11.81 -2.62 17.65
C THR A 399 -10.90 -3.85 17.59
N PHE A 400 -11.42 -4.93 17.02
CA PHE A 400 -10.72 -6.20 16.90
C PHE A 400 -9.74 -6.23 15.73
N GLY A 401 -8.70 -7.05 15.84
CA GLY A 401 -7.75 -7.29 14.76
C GLY A 401 -6.89 -6.06 14.43
N THR A 402 -6.64 -5.20 15.40
CA THR A 402 -5.80 -4.00 15.25
C THR A 402 -4.90 -3.79 16.45
N ALA A 403 -3.74 -3.19 16.20
CA ALA A 403 -2.86 -2.70 17.25
C ALA A 403 -3.39 -1.40 17.87
N TYR A 404 -3.04 -1.17 19.13
CA TYR A 404 -3.21 0.07 19.84
C TYR A 404 -1.83 0.65 20.13
N VAL A 405 -1.62 1.86 19.66
CA VAL A 405 -0.35 2.58 19.65
C VAL A 405 -0.38 3.63 20.73
N ALA A 406 0.69 3.69 21.54
CA ALA A 406 0.81 4.68 22.58
C ALA A 406 1.06 6.08 21.99
N LYS A 407 0.46 7.12 22.59
CA LYS A 407 0.53 8.52 22.15
C LYS A 407 1.63 9.32 22.81
N ASN A 408 2.26 8.79 23.84
CA ASN A 408 3.25 9.48 24.66
C ASN A 408 4.62 9.53 23.95
N ASP A 409 4.70 10.12 22.76
CA ASP A 409 5.90 10.10 21.90
C ASP A 409 7.18 10.60 22.62
N GLU A 410 7.03 11.46 23.64
CA GLU A 410 8.11 11.93 24.52
C GLU A 410 8.89 10.78 25.22
N LEU A 411 8.23 9.64 25.44
CA LEU A 411 8.78 8.47 26.12
C LEU A 411 9.55 7.53 25.17
N GLY A 412 9.60 7.87 23.87
CA GLY A 412 10.35 7.14 22.87
C GLY A 412 9.65 5.90 22.35
N ILE A 413 10.36 4.77 22.37
CA ILE A 413 9.84 3.51 21.83
C ILE A 413 8.85 2.94 22.82
N LEU A 414 7.60 2.88 22.40
CA LEU A 414 6.52 2.38 23.25
C LEU A 414 5.99 1.05 22.74
N PRO A 415 5.70 0.11 23.65
CA PRO A 415 5.11 -1.17 23.28
C PRO A 415 3.69 -0.95 22.77
N LEU A 416 3.28 -1.70 21.76
CA LEU A 416 1.90 -1.71 21.28
C LEU A 416 1.07 -2.82 21.93
N LEU A 417 -0.24 -2.62 22.01
CA LEU A 417 -1.19 -3.63 22.44
C LEU A 417 -1.92 -4.19 21.22
N SER A 418 -1.69 -5.45 20.88
CA SER A 418 -2.38 -6.14 19.78
C SER A 418 -3.73 -6.65 20.30
N VAL A 419 -4.83 -6.22 19.70
CA VAL A 419 -6.17 -6.73 20.05
C VAL A 419 -6.58 -7.81 19.06
N GLY A 420 -6.75 -9.03 19.56
CA GLY A 420 -7.17 -10.19 18.79
C GLY A 420 -8.61 -10.13 18.33
N PHE A 421 -8.99 -11.09 17.49
CA PHE A 421 -10.35 -11.21 16.95
C PHE A 421 -11.41 -11.63 17.97
N ASN A 422 -10.99 -12.04 19.17
CA ASN A 422 -11.84 -12.36 20.31
C ASN A 422 -11.93 -11.20 21.32
N GLY A 423 -11.36 -10.03 21.00
CA GLY A 423 -11.32 -8.85 21.87
C GLY A 423 -10.30 -8.90 23.01
N SER A 424 -9.41 -9.90 23.04
CA SER A 424 -8.29 -9.97 24.01
C SER A 424 -7.06 -9.20 23.54
N ILE A 425 -6.21 -8.84 24.48
CA ILE A 425 -4.83 -8.43 24.19
C ILE A 425 -4.00 -9.69 23.95
N ASP A 426 -3.39 -9.80 22.77
CA ASP A 426 -2.72 -11.01 22.26
C ASP A 426 -1.20 -11.04 22.48
N ASN A 427 -0.60 -9.92 22.86
CA ASN A 427 0.84 -9.84 23.17
C ASN A 427 1.09 -9.47 24.64
N THR A 428 2.32 -9.71 25.09
CA THR A 428 2.75 -9.26 26.42
C THR A 428 3.29 -7.84 26.34
N VAL A 429 2.87 -6.99 27.26
CA VAL A 429 3.36 -5.61 27.39
C VAL A 429 3.75 -5.33 28.83
N GLU A 430 5.00 -4.91 29.02
CA GLU A 430 5.49 -4.40 30.30
C GLU A 430 5.01 -2.95 30.50
N ILE A 431 4.47 -2.68 31.68
CA ILE A 431 4.03 -1.36 32.14
C ILE A 431 4.91 -0.97 33.33
N PRO A 432 5.92 -0.12 33.12
CA PRO A 432 6.84 0.32 34.18
C PRO A 432 6.15 1.07 35.32
N ILE A 433 6.86 1.21 36.44
CA ILE A 433 6.41 1.97 37.61
C ILE A 433 6.32 3.47 37.28
N GLY A 434 5.28 4.13 37.78
CA GLY A 434 5.10 5.58 37.71
C GLY A 434 4.67 6.10 36.33
N ILE A 435 4.13 5.24 35.47
CA ILE A 435 3.77 5.60 34.09
C ILE A 435 2.27 5.80 33.92
N ASP A 436 1.92 6.72 33.01
CA ASP A 436 0.55 6.99 32.54
C ASP A 436 0.58 6.97 31.01
N LEU A 437 0.19 5.82 30.45
CA LEU A 437 0.24 5.56 29.01
C LEU A 437 -1.16 5.70 28.41
N GLN A 438 -1.28 6.55 27.40
CA GLN A 438 -2.48 6.63 26.59
C GLN A 438 -2.26 5.94 25.24
N TYR A 439 -3.15 5.05 24.89
CA TYR A 439 -3.16 4.27 23.66
C TYR A 439 -4.33 4.66 22.77
N CYS A 440 -4.15 4.59 21.45
CA CYS A 440 -5.24 4.66 20.48
C CYS A 440 -5.11 3.61 19.39
N SER A 441 -6.23 3.19 18.81
CA SER A 441 -6.22 2.28 17.67
C SER A 441 -5.30 2.79 16.55
N ALA A 442 -4.42 1.91 16.06
CA ALA A 442 -3.51 2.15 14.95
C ALA A 442 -4.27 2.56 13.68
N LEU A 443 -5.49 2.05 13.47
CA LEU A 443 -6.34 2.43 12.33
C LEU A 443 -6.52 3.94 12.21
N LYS A 444 -6.54 4.66 13.33
CA LYS A 444 -6.62 6.12 13.30
C LYS A 444 -5.40 6.74 12.64
N LEU A 445 -4.20 6.20 12.86
CA LEU A 445 -2.96 6.71 12.30
C LEU A 445 -2.89 6.46 10.78
N PHE A 446 -3.48 5.36 10.29
CA PHE A 446 -3.57 5.05 8.86
C PHE A 446 -4.65 5.84 8.10
N ALA A 447 -5.50 6.59 8.81
CA ALA A 447 -6.56 7.37 8.17
C ALA A 447 -5.97 8.51 7.33
N PRO A 448 -6.48 8.77 6.10
CA PRO A 448 -5.88 9.70 5.14
C PRO A 448 -5.64 11.14 5.64
N GLN A 449 -6.42 11.59 6.62
CA GLN A 449 -6.30 12.93 7.19
C GLN A 449 -5.19 13.05 8.25
N ASN A 450 -4.74 11.93 8.81
CA ASN A 450 -3.78 11.90 9.91
C ASN A 450 -2.36 11.62 9.40
N ALA A 451 -2.20 10.72 8.44
CA ALA A 451 -0.93 10.44 7.81
C ALA A 451 -1.08 9.90 6.39
N GLU A 452 -0.06 10.13 5.57
CA GLU A 452 0.15 9.40 4.32
C GLU A 452 0.89 8.09 4.61
N ILE A 453 0.39 6.98 4.06
CA ILE A 453 1.04 5.67 4.17
C ILE A 453 2.16 5.60 3.13
N LEU A 454 3.42 5.70 3.55
CA LEU A 454 4.57 5.52 2.65
C LEU A 454 4.79 4.04 2.33
N TYR A 455 4.65 3.17 3.34
CA TYR A 455 4.81 1.73 3.19
C TYR A 455 3.96 0.97 4.21
N TYR A 456 3.34 -0.12 3.77
CA TYR A 456 2.68 -1.07 4.67
C TYR A 456 2.65 -2.48 4.06
N ASP A 457 3.24 -3.45 4.74
CA ASP A 457 3.26 -4.86 4.31
C ASP A 457 2.24 -5.75 5.06
N GLY A 458 1.46 -5.17 5.97
CA GLY A 458 0.58 -5.90 6.89
C GLY A 458 1.10 -5.96 8.32
N HIS A 459 2.37 -5.63 8.55
CA HIS A 459 3.00 -5.62 9.87
C HIS A 459 3.83 -4.35 10.12
N LEU A 460 4.68 -3.96 9.17
CA LEU A 460 5.47 -2.73 9.23
C LEU A 460 4.74 -1.59 8.53
N GLY A 461 4.28 -0.60 9.29
CA GLY A 461 3.79 0.69 8.79
C GLY A 461 4.86 1.77 8.87
N ILE A 462 5.11 2.45 7.75
CA ILE A 462 5.88 3.69 7.69
C ILE A 462 4.95 4.81 7.23
N LEU A 463 4.67 5.75 8.11
CA LEU A 463 3.68 6.79 7.94
C LEU A 463 4.34 8.17 7.92
N LYS A 464 3.93 9.01 6.97
CA LYS A 464 4.27 10.42 6.90
C LYS A 464 3.19 11.22 7.63
N GLU A 465 3.48 11.63 8.86
CA GLU A 465 2.60 12.51 9.68
C GLU A 465 2.78 14.01 9.35
N GLY A 466 3.61 14.28 8.34
CA GLY A 466 3.95 15.62 7.85
C GLY A 466 5.35 15.61 7.26
N ASP A 467 5.77 16.69 6.61
CA ASP A 467 7.06 16.78 5.92
C ASP A 467 8.29 16.67 6.84
N ARG A 468 8.10 16.67 8.16
CA ARG A 468 9.19 16.60 9.16
C ARG A 468 9.03 15.49 10.18
N LYS A 469 8.03 14.61 10.03
CA LYS A 469 7.71 13.54 10.99
C LYS A 469 7.39 12.24 10.28
N ILE A 470 8.07 11.17 10.67
CA ILE A 470 7.84 9.82 10.19
C ILE A 470 7.50 8.95 11.39
N ARG A 471 6.34 8.29 11.37
CA ARG A 471 6.01 7.27 12.36
C ARG A 471 6.28 5.89 11.79
N ILE A 472 6.94 5.05 12.58
CA ILE A 472 7.14 3.65 12.27
C ILE A 472 6.32 2.85 13.28
N ILE A 473 5.53 1.91 12.78
CA ILE A 473 4.71 0.99 13.57
C ILE A 473 5.12 -0.42 13.16
N ASN A 474 5.60 -1.21 14.11
CA ASN A 474 5.93 -2.60 13.87
C ASN A 474 4.96 -3.51 14.64
N GLU A 475 3.96 -4.03 13.93
CA GLU A 475 2.94 -4.94 14.46
C GLU A 475 3.41 -6.39 14.56
N SER A 476 4.60 -6.76 14.08
CA SER A 476 5.13 -8.13 14.19
C SER A 476 5.80 -8.37 15.56
N ASP A 477 6.06 -9.63 15.88
CA ASP A 477 6.86 -9.99 17.07
C ASP A 477 8.37 -9.80 16.86
N GLU A 478 8.80 -9.62 15.61
CA GLU A 478 10.21 -9.59 15.22
C GLU A 478 10.71 -8.16 14.99
N GLU A 479 12.01 -7.92 15.16
CA GLU A 479 12.63 -6.65 14.80
C GLU A 479 12.67 -6.47 13.27
N TYR A 480 12.17 -5.34 12.78
CA TYR A 480 12.32 -4.94 11.39
C TYR A 480 13.63 -4.20 11.15
N ASN A 481 14.42 -4.70 10.21
CA ASN A 481 15.65 -4.09 9.72
C ASN A 481 15.37 -3.29 8.44
N ILE A 482 14.95 -2.04 8.60
CA ILE A 482 14.63 -1.14 7.49
C ILE A 482 15.94 -0.70 6.82
N HIS A 483 16.15 -1.09 5.57
CA HIS A 483 17.43 -0.95 4.88
C HIS A 483 17.28 -0.35 3.47
N PRO A 484 18.26 0.45 2.98
CA PRO A 484 18.33 0.90 1.59
C PRO A 484 18.28 -0.20 0.51
N MET A 485 18.46 -1.46 0.91
CA MET A 485 18.36 -2.64 0.05
C MET A 485 16.92 -2.97 -0.34
N TRP A 486 15.95 -2.44 0.40
CA TRP A 486 14.54 -2.65 0.13
C TRP A 486 14.08 -1.56 -0.84
N ARG A 487 13.98 -1.93 -2.12
CA ARG A 487 13.76 -0.97 -3.21
C ARG A 487 12.46 -0.19 -3.00
N GLU A 488 11.44 -0.85 -2.50
CA GLU A 488 10.09 -0.34 -2.27
C GLU A 488 10.12 0.72 -1.17
N ILE A 489 10.65 0.39 0.01
CA ILE A 489 10.79 1.35 1.13
C ILE A 489 11.69 2.52 0.73
N ARG A 490 12.84 2.24 0.09
CA ARG A 490 13.74 3.29 -0.37
C ARG A 490 13.00 4.28 -1.27
N SER A 491 12.30 3.78 -2.29
CA SER A 491 11.58 4.62 -3.25
C SER A 491 10.43 5.38 -2.59
N ALA A 492 9.70 4.76 -1.66
CA ALA A 492 8.62 5.41 -0.91
C ALA A 492 9.12 6.57 -0.05
N LEU A 493 10.26 6.37 0.64
CA LEU A 493 10.86 7.41 1.49
C LEU A 493 11.41 8.61 0.70
N ALA A 494 11.53 8.52 -0.63
CA ALA A 494 11.86 9.68 -1.46
C ALA A 494 10.75 10.76 -1.46
N ALA A 495 9.53 10.43 -0.99
CA ALA A 495 8.45 11.39 -0.77
C ALA A 495 8.66 12.29 0.46
N MET A 496 9.66 12.00 1.29
CA MET A 496 10.07 12.82 2.43
C MET A 496 11.17 13.81 2.01
N PRO A 497 11.21 15.02 2.59
CA PRO A 497 12.33 15.94 2.39
C PRO A 497 13.68 15.30 2.71
N SER A 498 14.66 15.58 1.86
CA SER A 498 16.04 15.15 2.07
C SER A 498 16.60 15.72 3.38
N GLY A 499 17.20 14.86 4.20
CA GLY A 499 17.70 15.24 5.51
C GLY A 499 17.92 14.05 6.44
N VAL A 500 18.28 14.39 7.67
CA VAL A 500 18.48 13.45 8.78
C VAL A 500 17.25 13.52 9.67
N TYR A 501 16.65 12.37 9.94
CA TYR A 501 15.56 12.20 10.90
C TYR A 501 16.07 11.34 12.05
N HIS A 502 15.73 11.70 13.29
CA HIS A 502 16.19 10.98 14.48
C HIS A 502 15.05 10.71 15.45
N ASP A 503 15.22 9.70 16.30
CA ASP A 503 14.37 9.47 17.47
C ASP A 503 14.70 10.53 18.53
N PRO A 504 13.78 11.48 18.83
CA PRO A 504 14.06 12.54 19.78
C PRO A 504 14.19 12.04 21.23
N ALA A 505 13.59 10.90 21.57
CA ALA A 505 13.65 10.34 22.91
C ALA A 505 14.94 9.53 23.14
N ASN A 506 15.45 8.88 22.09
CA ASN A 506 16.67 8.07 22.14
C ASN A 506 17.66 8.45 21.02
N PRO A 507 18.16 9.70 20.98
CA PRO A 507 18.96 10.19 19.86
C PRO A 507 20.28 9.43 19.67
N GLU A 508 20.84 8.86 20.75
CA GLU A 508 22.12 8.15 20.72
C GLU A 508 21.98 6.64 20.51
N ALA A 509 20.75 6.11 20.50
CA ALA A 509 20.53 4.68 20.34
C ALA A 509 20.92 4.22 18.92
N ALA A 510 21.48 3.02 18.85
CA ALA A 510 21.95 2.47 17.58
C ALA A 510 20.78 2.31 16.59
N PHE A 511 21.03 2.64 15.32
CA PHE A 511 20.07 2.52 14.22
C PHE A 511 18.76 3.29 14.43
N ARG A 512 18.82 4.44 15.13
CA ARG A 512 17.70 5.39 15.31
C ARG A 512 17.80 6.66 14.47
N THR A 513 18.73 6.67 13.51
CA THR A 513 18.93 7.79 12.58
C THR A 513 18.58 7.36 11.17
N MET A 514 17.55 7.99 10.61
CA MET A 514 17.13 7.80 9.22
C MET A 514 17.69 8.91 8.35
N MET A 515 18.56 8.56 7.40
CA MET A 515 19.08 9.47 6.39
C MET A 515 18.29 9.26 5.11
N ILE A 516 17.69 10.33 4.60
CA ILE A 516 16.91 10.31 3.37
C ILE A 516 17.55 11.29 2.40
N ALA A 517 17.96 10.80 1.23
CA ALA A 517 18.44 11.61 0.12
C ALA A 517 17.36 11.74 -0.98
N GLN A 518 17.72 12.37 -2.10
CA GLN A 518 16.80 12.55 -3.24
C GLN A 518 16.24 11.22 -3.78
N ASN A 519 17.03 10.14 -3.69
CA ASN A 519 16.65 8.82 -4.17
C ASN A 519 16.07 7.93 -3.04
N GLY A 520 15.78 8.50 -1.87
CA GLY A 520 15.21 7.81 -0.72
C GLY A 520 16.22 7.44 0.38
N LEU A 521 15.93 6.35 1.09
CA LEU A 521 16.68 5.89 2.26
C LEU A 521 18.17 5.57 1.96
N GLU A 522 19.07 6.11 2.80
CA GLU A 522 20.53 5.88 2.75
C GLU A 522 21.12 5.29 4.05
N SER A 523 20.30 5.09 5.09
CA SER A 523 20.74 4.50 6.36
C SER A 523 19.90 3.31 6.78
N ARG A 524 20.46 2.44 7.64
CA ARG A 524 19.72 1.35 8.30
C ARG A 524 19.00 1.88 9.54
N VAL A 525 17.72 1.53 9.68
CA VAL A 525 16.89 1.86 10.84
C VAL A 525 16.27 0.58 11.40
N LYS A 526 16.28 0.42 12.73
CA LYS A 526 15.71 -0.76 13.41
C LYS A 526 14.42 -0.41 14.12
N ALA A 527 13.37 -1.18 13.87
CA ALA A 527 12.08 -1.06 14.55
C ALA A 527 11.82 -2.31 15.38
N PRO A 528 11.87 -2.25 16.73
CA PRO A 528 11.62 -3.40 17.59
C PRO A 528 10.25 -4.03 17.34
N GLY A 529 10.13 -5.34 17.60
CA GLY A 529 8.85 -6.05 17.57
C GLY A 529 7.84 -5.39 18.51
N LYS A 530 6.57 -5.42 18.12
CA LYS A 530 5.45 -4.88 18.88
C LYS A 530 5.72 -3.47 19.42
N SER A 531 6.20 -2.56 18.57
CA SER A 531 6.54 -1.21 18.99
C SER A 531 6.10 -0.12 18.01
N THR A 532 6.09 1.11 18.50
CA THR A 532 6.03 2.32 17.67
C THR A 532 7.23 3.21 17.97
N MET A 533 7.68 3.97 16.96
CA MET A 533 8.68 5.01 17.12
C MET A 533 8.37 6.20 16.21
N LEU A 534 8.68 7.40 16.68
CA LEU A 534 8.58 8.64 15.91
C LEU A 534 9.98 9.14 15.56
N LEU A 535 10.21 9.43 14.29
CA LEU A 535 11.42 10.07 13.79
C LEU A 535 11.12 11.49 13.35
N GLN A 536 11.91 12.45 13.82
CA GLN A 536 11.76 13.87 13.53
C GLN A 536 12.94 14.43 12.77
N TYR A 537 12.65 15.31 11.80
CA TYR A 537 13.68 16.01 11.03
C TYR A 537 14.61 16.79 11.95
N LYS A 538 15.89 16.47 11.89
CA LYS A 538 16.98 17.09 12.66
C LYS A 538 17.66 18.20 11.88
N CYS A 539 18.23 17.86 10.72
CA CYS A 539 19.11 18.74 9.95
C CYS A 539 19.21 18.28 8.48
N LYS A 540 19.86 19.09 7.64
CA LYS A 540 20.17 18.70 6.26
C LYS A 540 21.23 17.60 6.26
N LEU A 541 21.23 16.76 5.21
CA LEU A 541 22.28 15.74 5.04
C LEU A 541 23.69 16.35 4.99
N SER A 542 23.85 17.54 4.41
CA SER A 542 25.14 18.24 4.32
C SER A 542 25.70 18.72 5.67
N GLU A 543 24.91 18.65 6.74
CA GLU A 543 25.34 19.04 8.09
C GLU A 543 25.90 17.86 8.90
N ILE A 544 25.80 16.65 8.36
CA ILE A 544 26.47 15.47 8.90
C ILE A 544 27.54 14.99 7.91
N ASN A 545 28.54 14.29 8.44
CA ASN A 545 29.54 13.63 7.62
C ASN A 545 29.17 12.15 7.47
N ARG A 546 28.61 11.76 6.31
CA ARG A 546 28.21 10.37 6.03
C ARG A 546 29.43 9.55 5.63
N ILE A 547 29.82 8.61 6.48
CA ILE A 547 31.04 7.82 6.34
C ILE A 547 30.67 6.43 5.81
N ALA A 548 31.31 6.02 4.71
CA ALA A 548 31.20 4.64 4.23
C ALA A 548 32.42 3.81 4.67
N ILE A 549 32.18 2.56 5.07
CA ILE A 549 33.23 1.59 5.36
C ILE A 549 33.42 0.68 4.13
N LEU A 550 34.63 0.63 3.60
CA LEU A 550 35.01 -0.15 2.42
C LEU A 550 36.15 -1.12 2.75
N PRO A 551 35.84 -2.38 3.11
CA PRO A 551 36.82 -3.44 3.24
C PRO A 551 37.59 -3.67 1.94
N LEU A 552 38.92 -3.65 2.03
CA LEU A 552 39.85 -3.95 0.95
C LEU A 552 40.30 -5.43 0.95
N GLY A 553 39.70 -6.23 1.84
CA GLY A 553 39.88 -7.68 1.95
C GLY A 553 41.28 -8.09 2.42
N ASP A 554 41.34 -9.10 3.29
CA ASP A 554 42.36 -10.15 3.31
C ASP A 554 41.67 -11.29 4.05
N ARG A 555 41.07 -12.20 3.29
CA ARG A 555 40.01 -13.10 3.75
C ARG A 555 38.76 -12.32 4.22
N CYS A 556 37.84 -13.01 4.88
CA CYS A 556 36.54 -12.49 5.29
C CYS A 556 36.51 -11.74 6.65
N ALA A 557 37.65 -11.49 7.30
CA ALA A 557 37.69 -10.97 8.68
C ALA A 557 36.88 -9.67 8.89
N ALA A 558 37.21 -8.62 8.13
CA ALA A 558 36.52 -7.32 8.24
C ALA A 558 35.01 -7.45 7.94
N ARG A 559 34.65 -8.26 6.93
CA ARG A 559 33.26 -8.50 6.57
C ARG A 559 32.48 -9.20 7.69
N MET A 560 33.05 -10.24 8.30
CA MET A 560 32.44 -10.99 9.40
C MET A 560 32.18 -10.08 10.61
N LEU A 561 33.12 -9.19 10.93
CA LEU A 561 32.98 -8.24 12.03
C LEU A 561 31.92 -7.17 11.72
N LEU A 562 31.96 -6.55 10.54
CA LEU A 562 30.95 -5.57 10.13
C LEU A 562 29.56 -6.18 10.06
N TYR A 563 29.43 -7.44 9.62
CA TYR A 563 28.19 -8.19 9.66
C TYR A 563 27.67 -8.36 11.09
N LYS A 564 28.54 -8.85 12.00
CA LYS A 564 28.19 -9.06 13.41
C LYS A 564 27.81 -7.76 14.13
N MET A 565 28.42 -6.65 13.71
CA MET A 565 28.08 -5.31 14.19
C MET A 565 26.88 -4.68 13.51
N GLU A 566 26.41 -5.26 12.41
CA GLU A 566 25.36 -4.75 11.53
C GLU A 566 25.72 -3.43 10.83
N TYR A 567 27.02 -3.16 10.72
CA TYR A 567 27.60 -1.99 10.05
C TYR A 567 27.91 -2.29 8.58
N ASP A 568 27.41 -3.41 8.08
CA ASP A 568 27.68 -3.86 6.73
C ASP A 568 26.84 -3.13 5.69
N GLY A 569 27.52 -2.40 4.81
CA GLY A 569 26.96 -1.92 3.55
C GLY A 569 27.31 -2.89 2.41
N PRO A 570 26.45 -3.12 1.42
CA PRO A 570 26.67 -4.12 0.36
C PRO A 570 27.83 -3.81 -0.62
N ALA A 571 28.72 -2.86 -0.31
CA ALA A 571 29.74 -2.28 -1.18
C ALA A 571 31.11 -2.99 -1.09
N PHE A 572 31.13 -4.32 -1.05
CA PHE A 572 32.31 -5.11 -0.71
C PHE A 572 32.77 -5.99 -1.90
N PRO A 573 33.61 -5.47 -2.80
CA PRO A 573 34.04 -6.22 -3.99
C PRO A 573 34.96 -7.39 -3.65
N PHE A 574 35.71 -7.31 -2.56
CA PHE A 574 36.58 -8.38 -2.05
C PHE A 574 35.88 -9.32 -1.05
N ASP A 575 34.56 -9.25 -0.91
CA ASP A 575 33.82 -10.20 -0.06
C ASP A 575 34.01 -11.63 -0.56
N LEU A 576 34.32 -12.54 0.37
CA LEU A 576 34.55 -13.97 0.08
C LEU A 576 35.74 -14.24 -0.86
N THR A 577 36.58 -13.23 -1.11
CA THR A 577 37.86 -13.39 -1.80
C THR A 577 39.00 -13.44 -0.78
N ARG A 578 40.13 -14.00 -1.20
CA ARG A 578 41.40 -13.88 -0.50
C ARG A 578 42.31 -12.99 -1.35
N SER A 579 42.87 -11.96 -0.73
CA SER A 579 43.73 -10.95 -1.36
C SER A 579 45.02 -10.77 -0.53
N THR A 580 45.97 -11.71 -0.65
CA THR A 580 47.16 -11.74 0.22
C THR A 580 48.17 -10.64 -0.07
N ASN A 581 48.16 -10.07 -1.27
CA ASN A 581 49.07 -9.00 -1.68
C ASN A 581 48.34 -7.65 -1.72
N LEU A 582 48.81 -6.68 -0.93
CA LEU A 582 48.20 -5.34 -0.88
C LEU A 582 48.47 -4.52 -2.15
N GLY A 583 49.61 -4.70 -2.81
CA GLY A 583 49.92 -4.06 -4.09
C GLY A 583 48.95 -4.49 -5.19
N ASP A 584 48.59 -5.78 -5.24
CA ASP A 584 47.55 -6.28 -6.15
C ASP A 584 46.20 -5.60 -5.87
N VAL A 585 45.81 -5.49 -4.59
CA VAL A 585 44.56 -4.81 -4.20
C VAL A 585 44.56 -3.34 -4.62
N ALA A 586 45.67 -2.64 -4.43
CA ALA A 586 45.82 -1.25 -4.84
C ALA A 586 45.69 -1.09 -6.37
N ASP A 587 46.30 -2.00 -7.14
CA ASP A 587 46.17 -2.05 -8.60
C ASP A 587 44.73 -2.37 -9.05
N ILE A 588 44.06 -3.33 -8.42
CA ILE A 588 42.66 -3.67 -8.71
C ILE A 588 41.76 -2.45 -8.51
N VAL A 589 41.90 -1.75 -7.38
CA VAL A 589 41.05 -0.59 -7.04
C VAL A 589 41.27 0.58 -8.01
N VAL A 590 42.53 0.90 -8.34
CA VAL A 590 42.81 2.02 -9.25
C VAL A 590 42.27 1.74 -10.66
N ASN A 591 42.34 0.47 -11.10
CA ASN A 591 41.84 0.00 -12.40
C ASN A 591 40.33 -0.31 -12.42
N ASP A 592 39.53 0.18 -11.47
CA ASP A 592 38.07 -0.02 -11.45
C ASP A 592 37.65 -1.51 -11.45
N PHE A 593 38.49 -2.39 -10.90
CA PHE A 593 38.28 -3.84 -10.89
C PHE A 593 38.18 -4.45 -12.30
N ASN A 594 38.59 -3.71 -13.34
CA ASN A 594 38.68 -4.24 -14.69
C ASN A 594 39.62 -5.44 -14.71
N ASP A 595 39.21 -6.52 -15.35
CA ASP A 595 39.84 -7.84 -15.37
C ASP A 595 39.60 -8.77 -14.17
N MET A 596 39.02 -8.31 -13.04
CA MET A 596 38.86 -9.18 -11.84
C MET A 596 38.03 -10.44 -12.08
N CYS A 597 37.09 -10.38 -13.04
CA CYS A 597 36.31 -11.52 -13.46
C CYS A 597 36.54 -11.88 -14.93
N ASN A 598 37.66 -11.46 -15.51
CA ASN A 598 37.99 -11.79 -16.90
C ASN A 598 38.43 -13.27 -16.99
N PRO A 599 37.71 -14.11 -17.75
CA PRO A 599 38.01 -15.54 -17.86
C PRO A 599 39.44 -15.84 -18.27
N ALA A 600 40.10 -14.97 -19.04
CA ALA A 600 41.47 -15.17 -19.50
C ALA A 600 42.50 -15.21 -18.35
N TYR A 601 42.17 -14.64 -17.19
CA TYR A 601 43.05 -14.63 -16.02
C TYR A 601 42.63 -15.59 -14.91
N LEU A 602 41.45 -16.23 -15.03
CA LEU A 602 40.90 -17.10 -14.00
C LEU A 602 41.18 -18.57 -14.30
N HIS A 603 41.69 -19.29 -13.31
CA HIS A 603 41.94 -20.73 -13.42
C HIS A 603 41.60 -21.44 -12.12
N TYR A 604 41.02 -22.64 -12.24
CA TYR A 604 40.63 -23.44 -11.08
C TYR A 604 41.78 -24.37 -10.65
N ASN A 605 42.04 -24.39 -9.34
CA ASN A 605 42.92 -25.35 -8.67
C ASN A 605 42.05 -26.40 -7.97
N SER A 606 42.16 -27.65 -8.40
CA SER A 606 41.36 -28.77 -7.89
C SER A 606 41.77 -29.27 -6.51
N GLU A 607 43.05 -29.15 -6.14
CA GLU A 607 43.58 -29.57 -4.83
C GLU A 607 43.05 -28.67 -3.73
N GLU A 608 43.08 -27.36 -3.96
CA GLU A 608 42.64 -26.36 -2.99
C GLU A 608 41.18 -25.92 -3.17
N ARG A 609 40.50 -26.48 -4.19
CA ARG A 609 39.12 -26.18 -4.57
C ARG A 609 38.85 -24.67 -4.68
N ARG A 610 39.69 -24.00 -5.46
CA ARG A 610 39.79 -22.52 -5.46
C ARG A 610 40.12 -21.98 -6.83
N ILE A 611 39.57 -20.82 -7.17
CA ILE A 611 39.89 -20.11 -8.42
C ILE A 611 40.97 -19.07 -8.13
N TYR A 612 42.01 -19.03 -8.95
CA TYR A 612 43.16 -18.14 -8.85
C TYR A 612 43.20 -17.16 -10.01
N HIS A 613 43.78 -15.97 -9.76
CA HIS A 613 43.96 -14.93 -10.77
C HIS A 613 45.43 -14.86 -11.22
N SER A 614 45.70 -15.03 -12.52
CA SER A 614 47.07 -15.06 -13.05
C SER A 614 47.73 -13.67 -13.13
N LYS A 615 46.95 -12.60 -13.34
CA LYS A 615 47.45 -11.20 -13.29
C LYS A 615 47.75 -10.71 -11.87
N TRP A 616 46.96 -11.13 -10.89
CA TRP A 616 47.01 -10.67 -9.51
C TRP A 616 47.17 -11.88 -8.60
N SER A 617 48.43 -12.28 -8.43
CA SER A 617 48.80 -13.53 -7.77
C SER A 617 48.26 -13.67 -6.34
N GLY A 618 47.99 -12.55 -5.65
CA GLY A 618 47.41 -12.55 -4.32
C GLY A 618 45.89 -12.79 -4.29
N LEU A 619 45.20 -12.74 -5.43
CA LEU A 619 43.74 -12.83 -5.53
C LEU A 619 43.27 -14.27 -5.81
N SER A 620 42.35 -14.75 -4.97
CA SER A 620 41.66 -16.03 -5.19
C SER A 620 40.23 -16.06 -4.62
N PHE A 621 39.43 -17.02 -5.10
CA PHE A 621 38.01 -17.15 -4.82
C PHE A 621 37.69 -18.58 -4.34
N ALA A 622 37.14 -18.72 -3.14
CA ALA A 622 36.92 -20.02 -2.48
C ALA A 622 35.47 -20.52 -2.48
N HIS A 623 34.50 -19.65 -2.80
CA HIS A 623 33.07 -19.92 -2.62
C HIS A 623 32.27 -19.78 -3.93
N GLU A 624 32.95 -19.93 -5.07
CA GLU A 624 32.32 -19.73 -6.38
C GLU A 624 32.01 -21.03 -7.12
N VAL A 625 32.42 -22.20 -6.62
CA VAL A 625 32.11 -23.50 -7.21
C VAL A 625 31.05 -24.18 -6.33
N GLU A 626 29.94 -24.60 -6.93
CA GLU A 626 28.86 -25.33 -6.26
C GLU A 626 29.05 -26.85 -6.37
N ASP A 627 28.50 -27.62 -5.42
CA ASP A 627 28.73 -29.08 -5.33
C ASP A 627 28.31 -29.87 -6.57
N SER A 628 27.39 -29.33 -7.39
CA SER A 628 26.90 -29.94 -8.62
C SER A 628 27.71 -29.61 -9.87
N GLU A 629 28.78 -28.81 -9.76
CA GLU A 629 29.52 -28.29 -10.91
C GLU A 629 30.83 -29.04 -11.15
N ASP A 630 31.24 -29.13 -12.42
CA ASP A 630 32.52 -29.67 -12.84
C ASP A 630 33.42 -28.57 -13.43
N PRO A 631 34.15 -27.81 -12.57
CA PRO A 631 35.04 -26.73 -13.00
C PRO A 631 36.26 -27.22 -13.80
N ILE A 632 36.53 -28.53 -13.85
CA ILE A 632 37.62 -29.09 -14.66
C ILE A 632 37.19 -29.15 -16.12
N SER A 633 35.94 -29.54 -16.37
CA SER A 633 35.40 -29.70 -17.72
C SER A 633 34.71 -28.44 -18.25
N ASP A 634 34.02 -27.68 -17.39
CA ASP A 634 33.29 -26.48 -17.80
C ASP A 634 33.27 -25.38 -16.72
N MET A 635 33.99 -24.29 -16.99
CA MET A 635 34.02 -23.10 -16.13
C MET A 635 32.99 -22.03 -16.53
N GLN A 636 32.24 -22.18 -17.62
CA GLN A 636 31.34 -21.12 -18.11
C GLN A 636 30.25 -20.72 -17.10
N PRO A 637 29.56 -21.65 -16.41
CA PRO A 637 28.55 -21.28 -15.41
C PRO A 637 29.16 -20.47 -14.25
N ILE A 638 30.37 -20.84 -13.84
CA ILE A 638 31.12 -20.19 -12.77
C ILE A 638 31.55 -18.79 -13.19
N PHE A 639 32.08 -18.62 -14.40
CA PHE A 639 32.45 -17.30 -14.93
C PHE A 639 31.25 -16.36 -15.00
N GLU A 640 30.10 -16.84 -15.48
CA GLU A 640 28.90 -16.04 -15.59
C GLU A 640 28.35 -15.60 -14.22
N ARG A 641 28.39 -16.52 -13.24
CA ARG A 641 28.03 -16.23 -11.85
C ARG A 641 28.97 -15.22 -11.21
N MET A 642 30.29 -15.42 -11.35
CA MET A 642 31.29 -14.48 -10.86
C MET A 642 31.10 -13.09 -11.49
N ARG A 643 30.98 -13.03 -12.81
CA ARG A 643 30.73 -11.78 -13.55
C ARG A 643 29.52 -11.04 -13.00
N THR A 644 28.39 -11.73 -12.77
CA THR A 644 27.17 -11.13 -12.21
C THR A 644 27.37 -10.65 -10.77
N ARG A 645 27.88 -11.50 -9.88
CA ARG A 645 28.08 -11.19 -8.45
C ARG A 645 29.05 -10.03 -8.24
N TYR A 646 30.24 -10.10 -8.84
CA TYR A 646 31.29 -9.13 -8.62
C TYR A 646 31.03 -7.82 -9.35
N SER A 647 30.45 -7.82 -10.57
CA SER A 647 30.05 -6.56 -11.22
C SER A 647 29.06 -5.78 -10.37
N ALA A 648 28.11 -6.46 -9.72
CA ALA A 648 27.15 -5.81 -8.82
C ALA A 648 27.84 -5.23 -7.57
N ARG A 649 28.80 -5.95 -6.98
CA ARG A 649 29.60 -5.45 -5.84
C ARG A 649 30.49 -4.26 -6.22
N VAL A 650 31.15 -4.32 -7.38
CA VAL A 650 31.98 -3.24 -7.93
C VAL A 650 31.15 -2.00 -8.20
N LYS A 651 29.97 -2.13 -8.82
CA LYS A 651 29.05 -1.00 -9.02
C LYS A 651 28.70 -0.30 -7.71
N ARG A 652 28.43 -1.07 -6.64
CA ARG A 652 28.15 -0.52 -5.31
C ARG A 652 29.37 0.12 -4.67
N PHE A 653 30.56 -0.45 -4.83
CA PHE A 653 31.81 0.17 -4.40
C PHE A 653 32.02 1.53 -5.08
N LEU A 654 31.94 1.58 -6.40
CA LEU A 654 32.12 2.81 -7.18
C LEU A 654 31.04 3.86 -6.86
N TYR A 655 29.78 3.44 -6.68
CA TYR A 655 28.72 4.33 -6.24
C TYR A 655 29.03 4.92 -4.86
N THR A 656 29.46 4.09 -3.91
CA THR A 656 29.82 4.52 -2.56
C THR A 656 30.97 5.53 -2.58
N LEU A 657 32.00 5.29 -3.40
CA LEU A 657 33.08 6.25 -3.63
C LEU A 657 32.55 7.61 -4.13
N GLY A 658 31.48 7.63 -4.92
CA GLY A 658 30.87 8.86 -5.44
C GLY A 658 29.98 9.60 -4.43
N HIS A 659 29.27 8.89 -3.56
CA HIS A 659 28.11 9.45 -2.84
C HIS A 659 28.29 9.62 -1.32
N ALA A 660 29.21 8.88 -0.69
CA ALA A 660 29.58 9.11 0.71
C ALA A 660 30.35 10.43 0.86
N ASP A 661 30.31 11.06 2.03
CA ASP A 661 31.06 12.30 2.30
C ASP A 661 32.51 11.98 2.68
N GLU A 662 32.72 10.85 3.38
CA GLU A 662 34.03 10.34 3.76
C GLU A 662 34.11 8.81 3.60
N LEU A 663 35.31 8.29 3.35
CA LEU A 663 35.57 6.87 3.13
C LEU A 663 36.55 6.31 4.18
N LEU A 664 36.19 5.23 4.86
CA LEU A 664 37.10 4.41 5.66
C LEU A 664 37.42 3.12 4.91
N PHE A 665 38.64 2.99 4.39
CA PHE A 665 39.13 1.74 3.84
C PHE A 665 39.66 0.84 4.95
N VAL A 666 39.22 -0.42 4.99
CA VAL A 666 39.65 -1.37 6.04
C VAL A 666 40.46 -2.50 5.41
N ARG A 667 41.73 -2.62 5.79
CA ARG A 667 42.62 -3.69 5.36
C ARG A 667 43.03 -4.54 6.57
N THR A 668 42.85 -5.85 6.46
CA THR A 668 43.37 -6.83 7.41
C THR A 668 44.62 -7.52 6.85
N GLY A 669 45.45 -8.09 7.71
CA GLY A 669 46.56 -8.96 7.31
C GLY A 669 47.91 -8.24 7.13
N VAL A 670 48.97 -9.03 7.22
CA VAL A 670 50.37 -8.57 7.20
C VAL A 670 50.70 -7.98 5.82
N THR A 671 51.44 -6.87 5.82
CA THR A 671 51.90 -6.17 4.61
C THR A 671 53.24 -5.49 4.85
N ASN A 672 53.69 -4.60 3.96
CA ASN A 672 54.89 -3.79 4.16
C ASN A 672 54.57 -2.29 3.95
N ARG A 673 55.46 -1.44 4.45
CA ARG A 673 55.35 0.03 4.30
C ARG A 673 55.13 0.48 2.85
N ASP A 674 55.89 -0.06 1.90
CA ASP A 674 55.86 0.38 0.50
C ASP A 674 54.49 0.16 -0.15
N TYR A 675 53.86 -0.98 0.10
CA TYR A 675 52.50 -1.25 -0.41
C TYR A 675 51.43 -0.40 0.25
N VAL A 676 51.60 -0.03 1.52
CA VAL A 676 50.66 0.89 2.19
C VAL A 676 50.78 2.30 1.60
N VAL A 677 51.99 2.76 1.33
CA VAL A 677 52.24 4.05 0.67
C VAL A 677 51.65 4.06 -0.75
N ASP A 678 51.92 3.02 -1.56
CA ASP A 678 51.35 2.87 -2.91
C ASP A 678 49.82 2.88 -2.90
N LEU A 679 49.20 2.15 -1.97
CA LEU A 679 47.74 2.16 -1.81
C LEU A 679 47.23 3.58 -1.53
N ILE A 680 47.84 4.30 -0.59
CA ILE A 680 47.39 5.64 -0.21
C ILE A 680 47.53 6.62 -1.38
N GLU A 681 48.62 6.55 -2.15
CA GLU A 681 48.80 7.38 -3.35
C GLU A 681 47.72 7.10 -4.41
N LYS A 682 47.44 5.83 -4.68
CA LYS A 682 46.37 5.42 -5.60
C LYS A 682 44.98 5.84 -5.09
N LEU A 683 44.73 5.74 -3.79
CA LEU A 683 43.47 6.18 -3.17
C LEU A 683 43.30 7.70 -3.22
N LYS A 684 44.37 8.50 -3.05
CA LYS A 684 44.31 9.96 -3.25
C LYS A 684 43.81 10.31 -4.66
N PHE A 685 44.38 9.67 -5.67
CA PHE A 685 43.94 9.85 -7.05
C PHE A 685 42.48 9.40 -7.24
N LYS A 686 42.12 8.24 -6.68
CA LYS A 686 40.78 7.66 -6.83
C LYS A 686 39.67 8.48 -6.16
N CYS A 687 39.96 9.03 -4.98
CA CYS A 687 38.99 9.76 -4.16
C CYS A 687 38.77 11.21 -4.61
N LYS A 688 39.60 11.77 -5.50
CA LYS A 688 39.41 13.11 -6.10
C LYS A 688 39.08 14.19 -5.06
N ASP A 689 39.98 14.36 -4.09
CA ASP A 689 39.87 15.30 -2.95
C ASP A 689 38.84 14.95 -1.87
N LYS A 690 38.08 13.85 -2.03
CA LYS A 690 37.19 13.35 -0.98
C LYS A 690 37.98 12.89 0.24
N PRO A 691 37.59 13.27 1.47
CA PRO A 691 38.20 12.78 2.69
C PRO A 691 38.19 11.25 2.76
N PHE A 692 39.32 10.65 3.10
CA PHE A 692 39.41 9.22 3.36
C PHE A 692 40.43 8.88 4.45
N ARG A 693 40.26 7.71 5.04
CA ARG A 693 41.18 7.10 6.00
C ARG A 693 41.41 5.63 5.65
N VAL A 694 42.56 5.10 6.02
CA VAL A 694 42.90 3.68 5.90
C VAL A 694 43.11 3.10 7.29
N LEU A 695 42.29 2.13 7.68
CA LEU A 695 42.47 1.32 8.87
C LEU A 695 43.19 0.02 8.50
N LEU A 696 44.46 -0.09 8.90
CA LEU A 696 45.25 -1.30 8.75
C LEU A 696 45.24 -2.09 10.07
N ILE A 697 44.74 -3.32 10.02
CA ILE A 697 44.72 -4.26 11.14
C ILE A 697 45.67 -5.41 10.79
N SER A 698 46.88 -5.38 11.34
CA SER A 698 47.91 -6.37 11.08
C SER A 698 48.75 -6.63 12.31
N GLN A 699 49.17 -7.88 12.51
CA GLN A 699 50.06 -8.25 13.61
C GLN A 699 51.51 -7.88 13.28
N GLN A 700 51.81 -6.59 13.32
CA GLN A 700 53.10 -5.99 13.03
C GLN A 700 53.37 -4.87 14.05
N ILE A 701 54.65 -4.56 14.30
CA ILE A 701 55.00 -3.41 15.13
C ILE A 701 54.59 -2.12 14.43
N SER A 702 53.95 -1.20 15.16
CA SER A 702 53.42 0.04 14.56
C SER A 702 54.50 1.00 14.06
N ASP A 703 55.74 0.87 14.55
CA ASP A 703 56.91 1.66 14.12
C ASP A 703 57.15 1.60 12.60
N GLU A 704 56.82 0.48 11.96
CA GLU A 704 56.92 0.31 10.51
C GLU A 704 56.03 1.30 9.74
N PHE A 705 54.92 1.73 10.35
CA PHE A 705 53.85 2.51 9.72
C PHE A 705 53.74 3.94 10.26
N VAL A 706 54.71 4.38 11.06
CA VAL A 706 54.76 5.74 11.62
C VAL A 706 54.87 6.78 10.50
N ASP A 707 54.27 7.95 10.73
CA ASP A 707 54.25 9.11 9.84
C ASP A 707 53.67 8.90 8.44
N ILE A 708 52.88 7.84 8.23
CA ILE A 708 52.13 7.65 6.98
C ILE A 708 50.81 8.44 7.08
N PRO A 709 50.59 9.48 6.25
CA PRO A 709 49.35 10.25 6.29
C PRO A 709 48.12 9.37 5.97
N TYR A 710 46.95 9.71 6.53
CA TYR A 710 45.67 9.00 6.33
C TYR A 710 45.61 7.57 6.90
N LEU A 711 46.68 7.04 7.48
CA LEU A 711 46.75 5.68 8.01
C LEU A 711 46.47 5.64 9.52
N PHE A 712 45.66 4.67 9.93
CA PHE A 712 45.48 4.26 11.31
C PHE A 712 45.84 2.77 11.42
N HIS A 713 46.91 2.45 12.16
CA HIS A 713 47.39 1.08 12.32
C HIS A 713 47.02 0.52 13.69
N CYS A 714 46.46 -0.69 13.70
CA CYS A 714 46.19 -1.47 14.90
C CYS A 714 47.01 -2.76 14.85
N ASN A 715 47.91 -2.94 15.82
CA ASN A 715 48.67 -4.19 16.00
C ASN A 715 47.76 -5.30 16.58
N LEU A 716 46.90 -5.85 15.73
CA LEU A 716 45.90 -6.86 16.08
C LEU A 716 45.78 -7.90 14.96
N HIS A 717 45.31 -9.10 15.32
CA HIS A 717 44.95 -10.14 14.38
C HIS A 717 43.51 -10.61 14.61
N PHE A 718 42.65 -10.42 13.62
CA PHE A 718 41.31 -10.99 13.60
C PHE A 718 41.31 -12.23 12.72
N SER A 719 41.43 -13.41 13.34
CA SER A 719 41.43 -14.68 12.64
C SER A 719 40.01 -15.03 12.17
N PRO A 720 39.72 -15.13 10.85
CA PRO A 720 38.43 -15.63 10.39
C PRO A 720 38.13 -17.03 10.90
N ASP A 721 39.14 -17.91 10.88
CA ASP A 721 39.02 -19.31 11.29
C ASP A 721 38.66 -19.37 12.79
N GLY A 722 39.31 -18.56 13.63
CA GLY A 722 38.97 -18.45 15.05
C GLY A 722 37.56 -17.90 15.30
N MET A 723 37.08 -16.97 14.46
CA MET A 723 35.71 -16.47 14.55
C MET A 723 34.66 -17.50 14.12
N TYR A 724 35.01 -18.42 13.22
CA TYR A 724 34.15 -19.56 12.87
C TYR A 724 34.12 -20.60 14.00
N ASP A 725 35.26 -20.87 14.62
CA ASP A 725 35.40 -21.93 15.63
C ASP A 725 34.86 -21.53 17.01
N SER A 726 34.88 -20.23 17.35
CA SER A 726 34.49 -19.73 18.69
C SER A 726 33.63 -18.47 18.63
N GLN A 727 32.38 -18.61 19.09
CA GLN A 727 31.46 -17.49 19.25
C GLN A 727 31.98 -16.45 20.25
N GLU A 728 32.64 -16.88 21.33
CA GLU A 728 33.21 -15.97 22.33
C GLU A 728 34.31 -15.08 21.73
N TYR A 729 35.25 -15.70 21.00
CA TYR A 729 36.30 -14.99 20.28
C TYR A 729 35.71 -14.03 19.23
N TRP A 730 34.67 -14.44 18.50
CA TRP A 730 33.99 -13.55 17.55
C TRP A 730 33.36 -12.35 18.24
N MET A 731 32.71 -12.53 19.40
CA MET A 731 32.12 -11.42 20.16
C MET A 731 33.18 -10.46 20.72
N GLU A 732 34.31 -10.98 21.21
CA GLU A 732 35.44 -10.17 21.65
C GLU A 732 36.01 -9.33 20.50
N CYS A 733 36.30 -9.97 19.36
CA CYS A 733 36.79 -9.27 18.16
C CYS A 733 35.80 -8.21 17.68
N THR A 734 34.50 -8.51 17.74
CA THR A 734 33.41 -7.58 17.38
C THR A 734 33.39 -6.36 18.30
N LYS A 735 33.57 -6.57 19.61
CA LYS A 735 33.67 -5.48 20.59
C LYS A 735 34.88 -4.59 20.31
N THR A 736 36.05 -5.19 20.09
CA THR A 736 37.29 -4.46 19.76
C THR A 736 37.14 -3.65 18.46
N MET A 737 36.57 -4.25 17.40
CA MET A 737 36.31 -3.53 16.15
C MET A 737 35.34 -2.35 16.36
N ARG A 738 34.32 -2.51 17.21
CA ARG A 738 33.39 -1.44 17.57
C ARG A 738 34.08 -0.28 18.30
N GLU A 739 34.98 -0.59 19.22
CA GLU A 739 35.76 0.43 19.94
C GLU A 739 36.70 1.21 18.99
N ILE A 740 37.34 0.52 18.04
CA ILE A 740 38.15 1.14 16.99
C ILE A 740 37.30 2.07 16.12
N LEU A 741 36.16 1.61 15.61
CA LEU A 741 35.29 2.45 14.77
C LEU A 741 34.74 3.65 15.56
N LYS A 742 34.41 3.46 16.83
CA LYS A 742 33.96 4.56 17.71
C LYS A 742 35.06 5.60 17.94
N SER A 743 36.32 5.18 18.14
CA SER A 743 37.44 6.13 18.29
C SER A 743 37.71 6.92 17.00
N LEU A 744 37.33 6.36 15.86
CA LEU A 744 37.33 7.02 14.55
C LEU A 744 36.08 7.87 14.29
N GLY A 745 35.17 8.00 15.25
CA GLY A 745 33.94 8.80 15.12
C GLY A 745 32.89 8.16 14.21
N ILE A 746 32.92 6.85 14.02
CA ILE A 746 31.97 6.12 13.17
C ILE A 746 30.95 5.38 14.02
N SER A 747 29.67 5.56 13.71
CA SER A 747 28.55 4.90 14.36
C SER A 747 27.37 4.73 13.40
N SER A 748 26.31 4.04 13.83
CA SER A 748 25.07 3.94 13.05
C SER A 748 24.42 5.29 12.73
N GLN A 749 24.79 6.38 13.42
CA GLN A 749 24.24 7.72 13.20
C GLN A 749 24.85 8.46 12.01
N ASN A 750 25.99 8.00 11.49
CA ASN A 750 26.69 8.66 10.38
C ASN A 750 27.19 7.67 9.31
N LEU A 751 26.79 6.41 9.39
CA LEU A 751 27.13 5.42 8.37
C LEU A 751 26.32 5.63 7.08
N PHE A 752 27.02 5.56 5.95
CA PHE A 752 26.43 5.55 4.61
C PHE A 752 26.22 4.11 4.14
N TRP A 753 24.98 3.75 3.75
CA TRP A 753 24.68 2.46 3.15
C TRP A 753 24.34 2.59 1.67
N CYS A 754 25.12 1.86 0.85
CA CYS A 754 24.86 1.80 -0.58
C CYS A 754 23.55 1.06 -0.90
N PRO A 755 22.74 1.55 -1.85
CA PRO A 755 21.60 0.82 -2.39
C PRO A 755 21.99 -0.43 -3.22
N PRO A 756 21.03 -1.33 -3.53
CA PRO A 756 21.29 -2.63 -4.18
C PRO A 756 21.70 -2.48 -5.64
N ASN A 757 20.98 -1.60 -6.35
CA ASN A 757 21.16 -1.23 -7.75
C ASN A 757 21.28 0.29 -7.82
N PRO A 758 22.47 0.83 -7.49
CA PRO A 758 22.76 2.25 -7.63
C PRO A 758 22.73 2.74 -9.08
#